data_AF-A0A5E3X766-F1
#
_entry.id   AF-A0A5E3X766-F1
#
_cell.length_a   1.000
_cell.length_b   1.000
_cell.length_c   1.000
_cell.angle_alpha   90.00
_cell.angle_beta   90.00
_cell.angle_gamma   90.00
#
_symmetry.space_group_name_H-M   'P 1'
#
loop_
_entity.id
_entity.type
_entity.pdbx_description
1 polymer ?
#
loop_
_entity_poly.entity_id
_entity_poly.type
_entity_poly.pdbx_seq_one_letter_code
_entity_poly.pdbx_strand_id
1 'polypeptide(L)'
;MTVSQLEAAIQSAREHQEARERAEAMLSIVELEKAEFIANTQKTIESAIEEASKQFEEQVASVCNQRDNAKKDAEAARTVARNTERLLQEWIEKAKADNEQRMRLEKSLSSLQDSQRDLIRTLETSRVAKDEKIKELEAQLAEAVKKAQQPAGVEVTAQAATVQQSAQGSYDEAAFANLALISASAELRQAHGEIVKVHKKLETRTKERDDLQKQVWEHQRRLVKYSTELEGSKRELSNLTAEFNSMKKRVQSTSTSAVEPISIDLTDDMPLVVSDLQQISSSAKRSAPGPSGSDACVAPNRNVNNRSAGESSATKRRRTEDSIRNEKSMEPSTETPPLSTTTQRLFARVSGTRALALDSSILERSPTPWRPFMGYVSKEILVALYGIEPGRPIRSLALGVCHHACRNVEICCTHQAPRVASGPSHESCRPAWYFPTDLHWGLPSSPGQPGVFFSTHPPRSRRTSRFFSLFRGSPGILPTHWLYLGEYTVAPDFDLLSAGEWRSLPSDTRENWVNALSTPALPSSCVGHNRQCWEMVVAKVIQRRKQENIVLGITEEDVRKALDSGEEQLVVLRLVPVTFNKDWYMELQAAASGELKKNPRQDKLFVPGWKATWEAKVDRSRQGRSIEYPDFTLQEAYTCTYKQRLAVPHDESCESSSEESGYGSQDPK
;
A
#
# COMPACT_ATOMS: atom_id res chain seq x y z
N MET A 1 -112.23 -44.97 -17.34
CA MET A 1 -111.44 -44.75 -16.11
C MET A 1 -112.32 -45.12 -14.92
N THR A 2 -111.82 -45.99 -14.05
CA THR A 2 -112.50 -46.30 -12.78
C THR A 2 -112.23 -45.16 -11.78
N VAL A 3 -113.13 -44.94 -10.82
CA VAL A 3 -112.99 -43.90 -9.78
C VAL A 3 -111.62 -43.96 -9.09
N SER A 4 -111.10 -45.18 -8.87
CA SER A 4 -109.77 -45.43 -8.30
C SER A 4 -108.59 -44.87 -9.12
N GLN A 5 -108.68 -44.86 -10.46
CA GLN A 5 -107.63 -44.28 -11.31
C GLN A 5 -107.62 -42.75 -11.25
N LEU A 6 -108.79 -42.13 -11.06
CA LEU A 6 -108.91 -40.68 -10.91
C LEU A 6 -108.39 -40.23 -9.54
N GLU A 7 -108.69 -40.97 -8.47
CA GLU A 7 -108.17 -40.70 -7.12
C GLU A 7 -106.64 -40.82 -7.05
N ALA A 8 -106.06 -41.85 -7.68
CA ALA A 8 -104.61 -41.99 -7.78
C ALA A 8 -103.95 -40.86 -8.58
N ALA A 9 -104.58 -40.40 -9.66
CA ALA A 9 -104.09 -39.27 -10.45
C ALA A 9 -104.17 -37.94 -9.67
N ILE A 10 -105.24 -37.71 -8.91
CA ILE A 10 -105.39 -36.53 -8.03
C ILE A 10 -104.34 -36.55 -6.91
N GLN A 11 -104.11 -37.72 -6.30
CA GLN A 11 -103.11 -37.87 -5.25
C GLN A 11 -101.68 -37.63 -5.79
N SER A 12 -101.35 -38.22 -6.95
CA SER A 12 -100.06 -37.98 -7.62
C SER A 12 -99.88 -36.52 -8.02
N ALA A 13 -100.93 -35.84 -8.52
CA ALA A 13 -100.87 -34.42 -8.83
C ALA A 13 -100.62 -33.55 -7.60
N ARG A 14 -101.23 -33.89 -6.44
CA ARG A 14 -100.96 -33.22 -5.15
C ARG A 14 -99.53 -33.44 -4.69
N GLU A 15 -99.03 -34.66 -4.76
CA GLU A 15 -97.64 -34.99 -4.38
C GLU A 15 -96.62 -34.27 -5.28
N HIS A 16 -96.90 -34.17 -6.58
CA HIS A 16 -96.09 -33.37 -7.50
C HIS A 16 -96.14 -31.87 -7.21
N GLN A 17 -97.32 -31.33 -6.85
CA GLN A 17 -97.45 -29.94 -6.45
C GLN A 17 -96.69 -29.65 -5.14
N GLU A 18 -96.83 -30.50 -4.13
CA GLU A 18 -96.08 -30.40 -2.87
C GLU A 18 -94.56 -30.56 -3.07
N ALA A 19 -94.14 -31.42 -3.99
CA ALA A 19 -92.72 -31.56 -4.35
C ALA A 19 -92.20 -30.30 -5.06
N ARG A 20 -93.01 -29.69 -5.93
CA ARG A 20 -92.68 -28.42 -6.59
C ARG A 20 -92.59 -27.27 -5.60
N GLU A 21 -93.56 -27.13 -4.70
CA GLU A 21 -93.56 -26.09 -3.66
C GLU A 21 -92.34 -26.26 -2.73
N ARG A 22 -91.96 -27.49 -2.38
CA ARG A 22 -90.72 -27.77 -1.63
C ARG A 22 -89.46 -27.40 -2.41
N ALA A 23 -89.41 -27.70 -3.71
CA ALA A 23 -88.26 -27.35 -4.55
C ALA A 23 -88.14 -25.83 -4.73
N GLU A 24 -89.25 -25.11 -4.94
CA GLU A 24 -89.29 -23.66 -5.04
C GLU A 24 -88.87 -23.00 -3.71
N ALA A 25 -89.31 -23.53 -2.56
CA ALA A 25 -88.86 -23.06 -1.25
C ALA A 25 -87.35 -23.30 -1.02
N MET A 26 -86.82 -24.46 -1.41
CA MET A 26 -85.37 -24.74 -1.33
C MET A 26 -84.56 -23.81 -2.24
N LEU A 27 -85.02 -23.56 -3.47
CA LEU A 27 -84.35 -22.62 -4.39
C LEU A 27 -84.33 -21.20 -3.81
N SER A 28 -85.43 -20.74 -3.20
CA SER A 28 -85.47 -19.43 -2.55
C SER A 28 -84.49 -19.30 -1.37
N ILE A 29 -84.30 -20.37 -0.58
CA ILE A 29 -83.30 -20.40 0.50
C ILE A 29 -81.88 -20.32 -0.10
N VAL A 30 -81.59 -21.10 -1.14
CA VAL A 30 -80.26 -21.11 -1.80
C VAL A 30 -79.95 -19.74 -2.45
N GLU A 31 -80.95 -19.07 -3.02
CA GLU A 31 -80.78 -17.72 -3.58
C GLU A 31 -80.47 -16.69 -2.49
N LEU A 32 -81.10 -16.80 -1.31
CA LEU A 32 -80.84 -15.93 -0.17
C LEU A 32 -79.45 -16.19 0.42
N GLU A 33 -79.06 -17.45 0.59
CA GLU A 33 -77.71 -17.83 1.02
C GLU A 33 -76.64 -17.35 0.03
N LYS A 34 -76.91 -17.43 -1.28
CA LYS A 34 -76.02 -16.90 -2.31
C LYS A 34 -75.90 -15.37 -2.22
N ALA A 35 -77.00 -14.66 -2.01
CA ALA A 35 -76.98 -13.20 -1.86
C ALA A 35 -76.21 -12.77 -0.61
N GLU A 36 -76.41 -13.46 0.52
CA GLU A 36 -75.66 -13.21 1.76
C GLU A 36 -74.17 -13.52 1.61
N PHE A 37 -73.82 -14.62 0.92
CA PHE A 37 -72.44 -14.96 0.61
C PHE A 37 -71.76 -13.89 -0.26
N ILE A 38 -72.45 -13.39 -1.30
CA ILE A 38 -71.93 -12.32 -2.17
C ILE A 38 -71.74 -11.03 -1.36
N ALA A 39 -72.72 -10.64 -0.54
CA ALA A 39 -72.64 -9.43 0.29
C ALA A 39 -71.49 -9.50 1.31
N ASN A 40 -71.31 -10.65 1.97
CA ASN A 40 -70.20 -10.87 2.89
C ASN A 40 -68.85 -10.83 2.17
N THR A 41 -68.75 -11.47 1.00
CA THR A 41 -67.52 -11.46 0.18
C THR A 41 -67.18 -10.05 -0.28
N GLN A 42 -68.16 -9.28 -0.73
CA GLN A 42 -67.96 -7.89 -1.15
C GLN A 42 -67.48 -7.01 0.01
N LYS A 43 -68.08 -7.16 1.20
CA LYS A 43 -67.64 -6.44 2.41
C LYS A 43 -66.20 -6.80 2.82
N THR A 44 -65.82 -8.08 2.70
CA THR A 44 -64.43 -8.51 2.96
C THR A 44 -63.46 -7.91 1.95
N ILE A 45 -63.83 -7.86 0.67
CA ILE A 45 -63.00 -7.24 -0.38
C ILE A 45 -62.85 -5.74 -0.14
N GLU A 46 -63.93 -5.02 0.16
CA GLU A 46 -63.90 -3.58 0.45
C GLU A 46 -63.00 -3.27 1.66
N SER A 47 -63.14 -4.04 2.75
CA SER A 47 -62.26 -3.90 3.92
C SER A 47 -60.79 -4.18 3.60
N ALA A 48 -60.51 -5.17 2.75
CA ALA A 48 -59.13 -5.49 2.33
C ALA A 48 -58.54 -4.37 1.43
N ILE A 49 -59.35 -3.77 0.57
CA ILE A 49 -58.94 -2.64 -0.28
C ILE A 49 -58.64 -1.40 0.58
N GLU A 50 -59.47 -1.11 1.58
CA GLU A 50 -59.26 0.02 2.49
C GLU A 50 -57.97 -0.17 3.32
N GLU A 51 -57.75 -1.38 3.86
CA GLU A 51 -56.53 -1.69 4.60
C GLU A 51 -55.28 -1.60 3.71
N ALA A 52 -55.33 -2.17 2.50
CA ALA A 52 -54.22 -2.07 1.54
C ALA A 52 -53.93 -0.61 1.14
N SER A 53 -54.98 0.21 0.94
CA SER A 53 -54.84 1.63 0.62
C SER A 53 -54.18 2.40 1.76
N LYS A 54 -54.60 2.14 3.00
CA LYS A 54 -53.99 2.75 4.19
C LYS A 54 -52.52 2.35 4.36
N GLN A 55 -52.20 1.07 4.19
CA GLN A 55 -50.81 0.60 4.26
C GLN A 55 -49.95 1.25 3.16
N PHE A 56 -50.51 1.42 1.95
CA PHE A 56 -49.81 2.10 0.86
C PHE A 56 -49.57 3.59 1.17
N GLU A 57 -50.55 4.31 1.72
CA GLU A 57 -50.39 5.71 2.15
C GLU A 57 -49.31 5.85 3.23
N GLU A 58 -49.28 4.97 4.22
CA GLU A 58 -48.25 4.94 5.26
C GLU A 58 -46.85 4.67 4.68
N GLN A 59 -46.75 3.75 3.71
CA GLN A 59 -45.50 3.48 2.99
C GLN A 59 -45.05 4.70 2.17
N VAL A 60 -45.95 5.36 1.44
CA VAL A 60 -45.64 6.58 0.67
C VAL A 60 -45.18 7.71 1.58
N ALA A 61 -45.83 7.91 2.72
CA ALA A 61 -45.41 8.90 3.72
C ALA A 61 -44.02 8.59 4.29
N SER A 62 -43.74 7.33 4.60
CA SER A 62 -42.42 6.87 5.05
C SER A 62 -41.33 7.14 4.01
N VAL A 63 -41.58 6.82 2.74
CA VAL A 63 -40.64 7.08 1.63
C VAL A 63 -40.42 8.58 1.42
N CYS A 64 -41.46 9.41 1.53
CA CYS A 64 -41.33 10.87 1.45
C CYS A 64 -40.45 11.44 2.58
N ASN A 65 -40.66 10.97 3.81
CA ASN A 65 -39.83 11.35 4.95
C ASN A 65 -38.35 10.92 4.77
N GLN A 66 -38.11 9.71 4.28
CA GLN A 66 -36.76 9.24 3.97
C GLN A 66 -36.09 10.10 2.89
N ARG A 67 -36.83 10.48 1.84
CA ARG A 67 -36.33 11.37 0.77
C ARG A 67 -35.95 12.74 1.31
N ASP A 68 -36.77 13.32 2.17
CA ASP A 68 -36.53 14.67 2.68
C ASP A 68 -35.39 14.69 3.72
N ASN A 69 -35.23 13.63 4.51
CA ASN A 69 -34.04 13.43 5.35
C ASN A 69 -32.77 13.28 4.50
N ALA A 70 -32.81 12.46 3.43
CA ALA A 70 -31.68 12.31 2.52
C ALA A 70 -31.29 13.63 1.82
N LYS A 71 -32.26 14.51 1.53
CA LYS A 71 -31.99 15.86 1.01
C LYS A 71 -31.26 16.73 2.04
N LYS A 72 -31.69 16.72 3.31
CA LYS A 72 -31.03 17.45 4.40
C LYS A 72 -29.60 16.95 4.62
N ASP A 73 -29.40 15.64 4.63
CA ASP A 73 -28.07 15.02 4.78
C ASP A 73 -27.15 15.39 3.61
N ALA A 74 -27.68 15.40 2.38
CA ALA A 74 -26.91 15.83 1.21
C ALA A 74 -26.52 17.32 1.26
N GLU A 75 -27.37 18.19 1.80
CA GLU A 75 -27.07 19.61 1.99
C GLU A 75 -26.02 19.84 3.09
N ALA A 76 -26.12 19.11 4.20
CA ALA A 76 -25.09 19.10 5.25
C ALA A 76 -23.74 18.62 4.69
N ALA A 77 -23.73 17.53 3.92
CA ALA A 77 -22.51 17.00 3.29
C ALA A 77 -21.87 18.00 2.31
N ARG A 78 -22.68 18.72 1.51
CA ARG A 78 -22.18 19.79 0.62
C ARG A 78 -21.55 20.94 1.41
N THR A 79 -22.13 21.29 2.55
CA THR A 79 -21.60 22.35 3.43
C THR A 79 -20.25 21.95 4.02
N VAL A 80 -20.14 20.71 4.50
CA VAL A 80 -18.86 20.15 4.98
C VAL A 80 -17.83 20.15 3.86
N ALA A 81 -18.18 19.68 2.65
CA ALA A 81 -17.27 19.65 1.51
C ALA A 81 -16.72 21.04 1.14
N ARG A 82 -17.58 22.07 1.10
CA ARG A 82 -17.15 23.46 0.86
C ARG A 82 -16.23 23.99 1.95
N ASN A 83 -16.53 23.68 3.22
CA ASN A 83 -15.68 24.08 4.33
C ASN A 83 -14.30 23.41 4.26
N THR A 84 -14.25 22.13 3.91
CA THR A 84 -12.98 21.41 3.71
C THR A 84 -12.21 21.95 2.53
N GLU A 85 -12.85 22.22 1.39
CA GLU A 85 -12.22 22.84 0.23
C GLU A 85 -11.60 24.19 0.56
N ARG A 86 -12.33 25.05 1.31
CA ARG A 86 -11.80 26.34 1.79
C ARG A 86 -10.56 26.16 2.66
N LEU A 87 -10.60 25.24 3.64
CA LEU A 87 -9.45 24.97 4.51
C LEU A 87 -8.24 24.44 3.73
N LEU A 88 -8.46 23.57 2.74
CA LEU A 88 -7.40 23.07 1.87
C LEU A 88 -6.78 24.21 1.04
N GLN A 89 -7.60 25.14 0.53
CA GLN A 89 -7.13 26.30 -0.21
C GLN A 89 -6.29 27.23 0.66
N GLU A 90 -6.74 27.54 1.88
CA GLU A 90 -5.98 28.32 2.87
C GLU A 90 -4.62 27.66 3.18
N TRP A 91 -4.60 26.33 3.30
CA TRP A 91 -3.35 25.58 3.53
C TRP A 91 -2.41 25.59 2.33
N ILE A 92 -2.93 25.49 1.11
CA ILE A 92 -2.14 25.59 -0.12
C ILE A 92 -1.51 26.98 -0.22
N GLU A 93 -2.28 28.04 0.06
CA GLU A 93 -1.79 29.42 0.05
C GLU A 93 -0.71 29.64 1.10
N LYS A 94 -0.91 29.13 2.31
CA LYS A 94 0.11 29.16 3.37
C LYS A 94 1.39 28.42 2.96
N ALA A 95 1.27 27.22 2.38
CA ALA A 95 2.42 26.45 1.92
C ALA A 95 3.18 27.16 0.78
N LYS A 96 2.48 27.86 -0.11
CA LYS A 96 3.09 28.70 -1.15
C LYS A 96 3.87 29.87 -0.54
N ALA A 97 3.28 30.56 0.45
CA ALA A 97 3.95 31.66 1.14
C ALA A 97 5.23 31.19 1.87
N ASP A 98 5.15 30.06 2.59
CA ASP A 98 6.30 29.45 3.27
C ASP A 98 7.40 29.04 2.26
N ASN A 99 7.02 28.48 1.10
CA ASN A 99 7.98 28.11 0.07
C ASN A 99 8.64 29.33 -0.59
N GLU A 100 7.89 30.41 -0.82
CA GLU A 100 8.46 31.65 -1.32
C GLU A 100 9.44 32.27 -0.32
N GLN A 101 9.11 32.24 0.97
CA GLN A 101 10.04 32.65 2.03
C GLN A 101 11.31 31.80 2.03
N ARG A 102 11.20 30.48 1.88
CA ARG A 102 12.34 29.57 1.75
C ARG A 102 13.22 29.95 0.56
N MET A 103 12.64 30.19 -0.62
CA MET A 103 13.39 30.58 -1.82
C MET A 103 14.14 31.91 -1.62
N ARG A 104 13.54 32.88 -0.92
CA ARG A 104 14.21 34.15 -0.56
C ARG A 104 15.41 33.90 0.37
N LEU A 105 15.28 33.01 1.35
CA LEU A 105 16.37 32.63 2.25
C LEU A 105 17.49 31.87 1.51
N GLU A 106 17.15 30.92 0.63
CA GLU A 106 18.13 30.20 -0.19
C GLU A 106 18.90 31.14 -1.13
N LYS A 107 18.22 32.10 -1.76
CA LYS A 107 18.87 33.15 -2.57
C LYS A 107 19.82 34.02 -1.73
N SER A 108 19.43 34.35 -0.50
CA SER A 108 20.25 35.14 0.42
C SER A 108 21.49 34.36 0.86
N LEU A 109 21.33 33.06 1.12
CA LEU A 109 22.43 32.16 1.46
C LEU A 109 23.41 31.96 0.29
N SER A 110 22.91 31.79 -0.94
CA SER A 110 23.76 31.73 -2.14
C SER A 110 24.59 33.01 -2.30
N SER A 111 23.97 34.18 -2.15
CA SER A 111 24.66 35.49 -2.19
C SER A 111 25.74 35.61 -1.12
N LEU A 112 25.47 35.15 0.11
CA LEU A 112 26.45 35.11 1.19
C LEU A 112 27.63 34.17 0.89
N GLN A 113 27.36 33.00 0.29
CA GLN A 113 28.38 32.04 -0.11
C GLN A 113 29.25 32.57 -1.26
N ASP A 114 28.65 33.25 -2.24
CA ASP A 114 29.39 33.91 -3.32
C ASP A 114 30.29 35.02 -2.76
N SER A 115 29.76 35.87 -1.86
CA SER A 115 30.54 36.89 -1.15
C SER A 115 31.69 36.28 -0.32
N GLN A 116 31.49 35.13 0.32
CA GLN A 116 32.56 34.42 1.03
C GLN A 116 33.62 33.87 0.07
N ARG A 117 33.22 33.29 -1.06
CA ARG A 117 34.16 32.77 -2.07
C ARG A 117 35.02 33.89 -2.66
N ASP A 118 34.45 35.05 -2.93
CA ASP A 118 35.19 36.21 -3.43
C ASP A 118 36.14 36.79 -2.38
N LEU A 119 35.74 36.82 -1.11
CA LEU A 119 36.64 37.20 -0.01
C LEU A 119 37.82 36.24 0.11
N ILE A 120 37.58 34.92 0.05
CA ILE A 120 38.63 33.90 0.10
C ILE A 120 39.61 34.09 -1.07
N ARG A 121 39.12 34.27 -2.30
CA ARG A 121 39.96 34.55 -3.47
C ARG A 121 40.82 35.80 -3.27
N THR A 122 40.25 36.87 -2.72
CA THR A 122 40.97 38.12 -2.46
C THR A 122 42.06 37.94 -1.41
N LEU A 123 41.81 37.12 -0.38
CA LEU A 123 42.80 36.78 0.63
C LEU A 123 43.91 35.88 0.06
N GLU A 124 43.57 34.94 -0.83
CA GLU A 124 44.54 34.08 -1.50
C GLU A 124 45.46 34.88 -2.43
N THR A 125 44.93 35.80 -3.23
CA THR A 125 45.76 36.67 -4.08
C THR A 125 46.66 37.60 -3.26
N SER A 126 46.14 38.17 -2.17
CA SER A 126 46.93 38.98 -1.24
C SER A 126 48.05 38.17 -0.57
N ARG A 127 47.75 36.92 -0.18
CA ARG A 127 48.75 36.01 0.39
C ARG A 127 49.86 35.71 -0.61
N VAL A 128 49.51 35.33 -1.85
CA VAL A 128 50.50 35.03 -2.90
C VAL A 128 51.41 36.23 -3.15
N ALA A 129 50.86 37.44 -3.26
CA ALA A 129 51.65 38.67 -3.44
C ALA A 129 52.62 38.93 -2.26
N LYS A 130 52.19 38.65 -1.03
CA LYS A 130 53.05 38.76 0.17
C LYS A 130 54.13 37.68 0.19
N ASP A 131 53.80 36.45 -0.17
CA ASP A 131 54.76 35.34 -0.26
C ASP A 131 55.83 35.61 -1.33
N GLU A 132 55.46 36.21 -2.46
CA GLU A 132 56.41 36.69 -3.49
C GLU A 132 57.31 37.80 -2.96
N LYS A 133 56.76 38.76 -2.21
CA LYS A 133 57.56 39.83 -1.60
C LYS A 133 58.54 39.31 -0.56
N ILE A 134 58.13 38.32 0.25
CA ILE A 134 59.01 37.66 1.21
C ILE A 134 60.19 36.99 0.48
N LYS A 135 59.92 36.25 -0.59
CA LYS A 135 60.99 35.62 -1.39
C LYS A 135 61.95 36.64 -2.00
N GLU A 136 61.44 37.77 -2.48
CA GLU A 136 62.27 38.87 -3.00
C GLU A 136 63.19 39.44 -1.91
N LEU A 137 62.65 39.69 -0.70
CA LEU A 137 63.42 40.17 0.44
C LEU A 137 64.45 39.15 0.92
N GLU A 138 64.11 37.85 0.95
CA GLU A 138 65.04 36.76 1.26
C GLU A 138 66.21 36.70 0.25
N ALA A 139 65.93 36.91 -1.04
CA ALA A 139 66.97 36.97 -2.07
C ALA A 139 67.89 38.19 -1.91
N GLN A 140 67.32 39.37 -1.63
CA GLN A 140 68.09 40.59 -1.36
C GLN A 140 68.98 40.43 -0.11
N LEU A 141 68.45 39.79 0.94
CA LEU A 141 69.21 39.50 2.16
C LEU A 141 70.37 38.54 1.88
N ALA A 142 70.13 37.46 1.13
CA ALA A 142 71.17 36.50 0.75
C ALA A 142 72.29 37.17 -0.07
N GLU A 143 71.95 38.10 -0.96
CA GLU A 143 72.92 38.84 -1.74
C GLU A 143 73.73 39.85 -0.90
N ALA A 144 73.08 40.55 0.03
CA ALA A 144 73.75 41.44 0.98
C ALA A 144 74.73 40.67 1.88
N VAL A 145 74.33 39.50 2.39
CA VAL A 145 75.20 38.61 3.18
C VAL A 145 76.40 38.15 2.36
N LYS A 146 76.20 37.80 1.09
CA LYS A 146 77.28 37.39 0.17
C LYS A 146 78.27 38.53 -0.09
N LYS A 147 77.80 39.78 -0.23
CA LYS A 147 78.66 40.96 -0.35
C LYS A 147 79.45 41.24 0.93
N ALA A 148 78.85 41.03 2.09
CA ALA A 148 79.51 41.21 3.38
C ALA A 148 80.58 40.14 3.70
N GLN A 149 80.51 38.95 3.08
CA GLN A 149 81.45 37.84 3.28
C GLN A 149 82.65 37.85 2.31
N GLN A 150 82.76 38.82 1.39
CA GLN A 150 83.98 38.98 0.59
C GLN A 150 85.09 39.59 1.46
N PRO A 151 86.25 38.92 1.63
CA PRO A 151 87.35 39.47 2.40
C PRO A 151 87.98 40.63 1.63
N ALA A 152 87.83 41.85 2.16
CA ALA A 152 88.62 43.00 1.75
C ALA A 152 90.08 42.80 2.20
N GLY A 153 90.90 42.30 1.29
CA GLY A 153 92.34 42.24 1.43
C GLY A 153 93.00 43.58 1.08
N VAL A 154 93.35 44.33 2.14
CA VAL A 154 94.53 45.20 2.31
C VAL A 154 94.76 46.35 1.30
N GLU A 155 94.55 47.58 1.76
CA GLU A 155 95.60 48.60 1.70
C GLU A 155 95.51 49.53 2.93
N VAL A 156 96.47 49.35 3.84
CA VAL A 156 96.69 50.16 5.03
C VAL A 156 97.66 51.27 4.64
N THR A 157 97.22 52.52 4.68
CA THR A 157 97.87 53.69 5.31
C THR A 157 97.20 54.99 4.84
N ALA A 158 96.06 55.37 5.46
CA ALA A 158 95.57 56.76 5.57
C ALA A 158 94.14 56.81 6.15
N GLN A 159 93.84 56.14 7.26
CA GLN A 159 92.47 56.14 7.81
C GLN A 159 92.47 56.23 9.35
N ALA A 160 93.03 57.31 9.89
CA ALA A 160 92.76 57.73 11.27
C ALA A 160 91.71 58.85 11.36
N ALA A 161 91.42 59.55 10.24
CA ALA A 161 90.35 60.55 10.16
C ALA A 161 88.99 59.96 9.71
N THR A 162 88.99 58.77 9.09
CA THR A 162 87.78 58.13 8.55
C THR A 162 87.06 57.25 9.57
N VAL A 163 87.75 56.83 10.64
CA VAL A 163 87.19 55.96 11.70
C VAL A 163 86.13 56.69 12.55
N GLN A 164 86.17 58.02 12.61
CA GLN A 164 85.12 58.82 13.25
C GLN A 164 83.90 59.06 12.34
N GLN A 165 84.05 59.00 11.01
CA GLN A 165 82.92 59.05 10.06
C GLN A 165 82.30 57.67 9.79
N SER A 166 83.07 56.59 9.85
CA SER A 166 82.57 55.21 9.67
C SER A 166 81.88 54.66 10.92
N ALA A 167 82.27 55.10 12.12
CA ALA A 167 81.51 54.81 13.34
C ALA A 167 80.14 55.51 13.30
N GLN A 168 80.07 56.77 12.87
CA GLN A 168 78.80 57.50 12.69
C GLN A 168 77.89 56.85 11.62
N GLY A 169 78.46 56.46 10.48
CA GLY A 169 77.71 55.76 9.42
C GLY A 169 77.18 54.38 9.83
N SER A 170 77.92 53.64 10.66
CA SER A 170 77.47 52.35 11.20
C SER A 170 76.32 52.48 12.21
N TYR A 171 76.29 53.57 13.00
CA TYR A 171 75.16 53.85 13.90
C TYR A 171 73.92 54.32 13.12
N ASP A 172 74.10 55.08 12.04
CA ASP A 172 72.99 55.52 11.19
C ASP A 172 72.38 54.35 10.40
N GLU A 173 73.19 53.41 9.91
CA GLU A 173 72.72 52.24 9.17
C GLU A 173 71.99 51.23 10.11
N ALA A 174 72.50 51.04 11.32
CA ALA A 174 71.82 50.26 12.35
C ALA A 174 70.52 50.94 12.85
N ALA A 175 70.49 52.28 12.92
CA ALA A 175 69.28 53.03 13.25
C ALA A 175 68.21 52.93 12.15
N PHE A 176 68.60 52.97 10.88
CA PHE A 176 67.69 52.75 9.75
C PHE A 176 67.13 51.33 9.72
N ALA A 177 67.97 50.31 9.98
CA ALA A 177 67.52 48.93 10.09
C ALA A 177 66.53 48.74 11.25
N ASN A 178 66.75 49.38 12.39
CA ASN A 178 65.82 49.37 13.52
C ASN A 178 64.49 50.08 13.20
N LEU A 179 64.54 51.22 12.49
CA LEU A 179 63.34 51.93 12.03
C LEU A 179 62.52 51.09 11.03
N ALA A 180 63.19 50.39 10.11
CA ALA A 180 62.55 49.47 9.17
C ALA A 180 61.89 48.29 9.91
N LEU A 181 62.56 47.73 10.93
CA LEU A 181 62.03 46.65 11.76
C LEU A 181 60.80 47.11 12.56
N ILE A 182 60.84 48.33 13.12
CA ILE A 182 59.71 48.92 13.85
C ILE A 182 58.53 49.14 12.90
N SER A 183 58.76 49.67 11.69
CA SER A 183 57.73 49.87 10.66
C SER A 183 57.09 48.53 10.24
N ALA A 184 57.91 47.53 9.93
CA ALA A 184 57.44 46.19 9.59
C ALA A 184 56.63 45.57 10.75
N SER A 185 57.07 45.76 12.00
CA SER A 185 56.33 45.29 13.17
C SER A 185 54.96 45.98 13.33
N ALA A 186 54.86 47.26 12.97
CA ALA A 186 53.61 48.01 13.01
C ALA A 186 52.63 47.53 11.95
N GLU A 187 53.11 47.30 10.71
CA GLU A 187 52.30 46.73 9.63
C GLU A 187 51.79 45.32 9.97
N LEU A 188 52.64 44.49 10.61
CA LEU A 188 52.27 43.13 11.00
C LEU A 188 51.20 43.13 12.10
N ARG A 189 51.29 44.06 13.07
CA ARG A 189 50.23 44.26 14.08
C ARG A 189 48.94 44.76 13.44
N GLN A 190 49.00 45.66 12.46
CA GLN A 190 47.83 46.13 11.73
C GLN A 190 47.16 44.99 10.94
N ALA A 191 47.94 44.18 10.22
CA ALA A 191 47.45 43.01 9.49
C ALA A 191 46.80 41.99 10.43
N HIS A 192 47.43 41.73 11.59
CA HIS A 192 46.84 40.87 12.62
C HIS A 192 45.50 41.44 13.14
N GLY A 193 45.40 42.75 13.34
CA GLY A 193 44.15 43.42 13.73
C GLY A 193 43.01 43.22 12.71
N GLU A 194 43.31 43.31 11.41
CA GLU A 194 42.33 43.07 10.35
C GLU A 194 41.92 41.59 10.27
N ILE A 195 42.85 40.65 10.44
CA ILE A 195 42.54 39.21 10.50
C ILE A 195 41.59 38.91 11.66
N VAL A 196 41.82 39.49 12.85
CA VAL A 196 40.93 39.32 14.01
C VAL A 196 39.53 39.87 13.72
N LYS A 197 39.40 41.01 13.04
CA LYS A 197 38.09 41.57 12.63
C LYS A 197 37.37 40.63 11.65
N VAL A 198 38.09 40.09 10.66
CA VAL A 198 37.51 39.13 9.69
C VAL A 198 37.07 37.85 10.39
N HIS A 199 37.89 37.32 11.31
CA HIS A 199 37.56 36.12 12.07
C HIS A 199 36.27 36.30 12.89
N LYS A 200 36.16 37.43 13.60
CA LYS A 200 34.95 37.77 14.37
C LYS A 200 33.71 37.90 13.49
N LYS A 201 33.85 38.47 12.28
CA LYS A 201 32.76 38.56 11.29
C LYS A 201 32.36 37.18 10.73
N LEU A 202 33.31 36.26 10.64
CA LEU A 202 33.08 34.89 10.19
C LEU A 202 32.36 34.06 11.27
N GLU A 203 32.71 34.25 12.54
CA GLU A 203 31.99 33.67 13.68
C GLU A 203 30.53 34.14 13.72
N THR A 204 30.27 35.44 13.53
CA THR A 204 28.88 35.95 13.51
C THR A 204 28.08 35.36 12.35
N ARG A 205 28.65 35.27 11.13
CA ARG A 205 27.97 34.62 10.00
C ARG A 205 27.75 33.13 10.19
N THR A 206 28.65 32.45 10.89
CA THR A 206 28.50 31.03 11.20
C THR A 206 27.33 30.80 12.15
N LYS A 207 27.18 31.66 13.18
CA LYS A 207 26.02 31.65 14.07
C LYS A 207 24.71 31.93 13.31
N GLU A 208 24.68 32.94 12.44
CA GLU A 208 23.51 33.24 11.60
C GLU A 208 23.11 32.05 10.71
N ARG A 209 24.09 31.36 10.11
CA ARG A 209 23.84 30.13 9.34
C ARG A 209 23.23 29.04 10.20
N ASP A 210 23.76 28.80 11.38
CA ASP A 210 23.29 27.74 12.27
C ASP A 210 21.86 28.04 12.78
N ASP A 211 21.55 29.31 13.07
CA ASP A 211 20.19 29.75 13.42
C ASP A 211 19.21 29.56 12.25
N LEU A 212 19.60 29.92 11.02
CA LEU A 212 18.79 29.67 9.82
C LEU A 212 18.57 28.17 9.58
N GLN A 213 19.60 27.35 9.77
CA GLN A 213 19.50 25.90 9.63
C GLN A 213 18.53 25.30 10.65
N LYS A 214 18.54 25.82 11.89
CA LYS A 214 17.57 25.45 12.92
C LYS A 214 16.14 25.85 12.53
N GLN A 215 15.93 27.04 11.97
CA GLN A 215 14.62 27.47 11.46
C GLN A 215 14.12 26.56 10.33
N VAL A 216 14.97 26.22 9.36
CA VAL A 216 14.61 25.29 8.27
C VAL A 216 14.16 23.94 8.83
N TRP A 217 14.88 23.41 9.82
CA TRP A 217 14.52 22.15 10.46
C TRP A 217 13.16 22.20 11.18
N GLU A 218 12.86 23.30 11.87
CA GLU A 218 11.55 23.51 12.49
C GLU A 218 10.42 23.61 11.45
N HIS A 219 10.64 24.33 10.35
CA HIS A 219 9.65 24.40 9.26
C HIS A 219 9.40 23.02 8.64
N GLN A 220 10.44 22.22 8.42
CA GLN A 220 10.31 20.88 7.89
C GLN A 220 9.54 19.96 8.86
N ARG A 221 9.76 20.10 10.17
CA ARG A 221 8.99 19.41 11.21
C ARG A 221 7.51 19.79 11.19
N ARG A 222 7.19 21.09 11.01
CA ARG A 222 5.81 21.57 10.86
C ARG A 222 5.14 21.00 9.60
N LEU A 223 5.85 20.98 8.47
CA LEU A 223 5.34 20.38 7.22
C LEU A 223 5.02 18.89 7.36
N VAL A 224 5.87 18.12 8.06
CA VAL A 224 5.58 16.71 8.34
C VAL A 224 4.32 16.57 9.20
N LYS A 225 4.16 17.37 10.26
CA LYS A 225 2.96 17.37 11.10
C LYS A 225 1.70 17.67 10.27
N TYR A 226 1.75 18.72 9.46
CA TYR A 226 0.69 19.12 8.55
C TYR A 226 0.34 18.05 7.51
N SER A 227 1.33 17.38 6.93
CA SER A 227 1.10 16.25 6.03
C SER A 227 0.40 15.09 6.73
N THR A 228 0.75 14.79 7.98
CA THR A 228 0.09 13.72 8.74
C THR A 228 -1.35 14.06 9.13
N GLU A 229 -1.64 15.32 9.45
CA GLU A 229 -3.00 15.80 9.72
C GLU A 229 -3.87 15.72 8.46
N LEU A 230 -3.34 16.15 7.31
CA LEU A 230 -4.02 16.07 6.01
C LEU A 230 -4.39 14.63 5.61
N GLU A 231 -3.46 13.69 5.78
CA GLU A 231 -3.72 12.25 5.55
C GLU A 231 -4.67 11.64 6.58
N GLY A 232 -4.80 12.24 7.77
CA GLY A 232 -5.87 11.94 8.74
C GLY A 232 -7.23 12.35 8.19
N SER A 233 -7.41 13.62 7.85
CA SER A 233 -8.66 14.16 7.33
C SER A 233 -9.11 13.50 6.01
N LYS A 234 -8.17 13.13 5.13
CA LYS A 234 -8.46 12.38 3.90
C LYS A 234 -9.04 10.98 4.17
N ARG A 235 -8.60 10.32 5.25
CA ARG A 235 -9.15 9.03 5.68
C ARG A 235 -10.55 9.18 6.27
N GLU A 236 -10.77 10.21 7.07
CA GLU A 236 -12.12 10.53 7.60
C GLU A 236 -13.12 10.78 6.47
N LEU A 237 -12.73 11.57 5.46
CA LEU A 237 -13.54 11.79 4.25
C LEU A 237 -13.82 10.50 3.47
N SER A 238 -12.83 9.62 3.35
CA SER A 238 -13.00 8.34 2.66
C SER A 238 -13.98 7.42 3.40
N ASN A 239 -13.91 7.40 4.74
CA ASN A 239 -14.84 6.65 5.57
C ASN A 239 -16.27 7.20 5.46
N LEU A 240 -16.45 8.52 5.55
CA LEU A 240 -17.75 9.17 5.36
C LEU A 240 -18.34 8.88 3.97
N THR A 241 -17.50 8.87 2.94
CA THR A 241 -17.92 8.52 1.57
C THR A 241 -18.36 7.06 1.47
N ALA A 242 -17.66 6.14 2.13
CA ALA A 242 -18.04 4.73 2.18
C ALA A 242 -19.36 4.51 2.94
N GLU A 243 -19.55 5.19 4.07
CA GLU A 243 -20.81 5.18 4.84
C GLU A 243 -21.97 5.72 4.01
N PHE A 244 -21.78 6.84 3.30
CA PHE A 244 -22.78 7.40 2.40
C PHE A 244 -23.17 6.43 1.28
N ASN A 245 -22.19 5.75 0.66
CA ASN A 245 -22.47 4.75 -0.38
C ASN A 245 -23.19 3.51 0.18
N SER A 246 -22.85 3.07 1.39
CA SER A 246 -23.56 1.99 2.09
C SER A 246 -25.01 2.38 2.40
N MET A 247 -25.24 3.61 2.86
CA MET A 247 -26.57 4.16 3.09
C MET A 247 -27.38 4.24 1.79
N LYS A 248 -26.77 4.72 0.70
CA LYS A 248 -27.38 4.75 -0.63
C LYS A 248 -27.81 3.36 -1.12
N LYS A 249 -26.97 2.33 -0.92
CA LYS A 249 -27.30 0.94 -1.25
C LYS A 249 -28.46 0.41 -0.40
N ARG A 250 -28.51 0.75 0.89
CA ARG A 250 -29.64 0.39 1.76
C ARG A 250 -30.94 1.00 1.26
N VAL A 251 -30.95 2.28 0.92
CA VAL A 251 -32.13 2.95 0.36
C VAL A 251 -32.58 2.31 -0.96
N GLN A 252 -31.63 1.95 -1.85
CA GLN A 252 -31.93 1.30 -3.13
C GLN A 252 -32.48 -0.13 -2.98
N SER A 253 -32.00 -0.88 -1.98
CA SER A 253 -32.50 -2.24 -1.70
C SER A 253 -33.89 -2.20 -1.06
N THR A 254 -34.20 -1.22 -0.21
CA THR A 254 -35.57 -1.02 0.29
C THR A 254 -36.54 -0.57 -0.81
N SER A 255 -36.09 0.21 -1.81
CA SER A 255 -36.97 0.62 -2.92
C SER A 255 -37.25 -0.48 -3.95
N THR A 256 -36.41 -1.52 -4.03
CA THR A 256 -36.59 -2.63 -4.98
C THR A 256 -37.32 -3.83 -4.39
N SER A 257 -37.40 -3.94 -3.06
CA SER A 257 -38.12 -5.02 -2.37
C SER A 257 -39.62 -4.76 -2.18
N ALA A 258 -40.14 -3.56 -2.51
CA ALA A 258 -41.54 -3.19 -2.28
C ALA A 258 -42.42 -3.21 -3.55
N VAL A 259 -41.89 -3.72 -4.67
CA VAL A 259 -42.64 -3.85 -5.93
C VAL A 259 -42.40 -5.25 -6.50
N GLU A 260 -42.99 -6.27 -5.89
CA GLU A 260 -43.29 -7.51 -6.61
C GLU A 260 -44.53 -7.25 -7.48
N PRO A 261 -44.45 -7.38 -8.81
CA PRO A 261 -45.63 -7.37 -9.65
C PRO A 261 -46.41 -8.65 -9.34
N ILE A 262 -47.60 -8.51 -8.77
CA ILE A 262 -48.56 -9.61 -8.68
C ILE A 262 -48.97 -9.97 -10.12
N SER A 263 -48.31 -10.98 -10.69
CA SER A 263 -48.72 -11.58 -11.95
C SER A 263 -49.89 -12.53 -11.67
N ILE A 264 -51.11 -12.02 -11.78
CA ILE A 264 -52.31 -12.87 -11.80
C ILE A 264 -52.39 -13.48 -13.20
N ASP A 265 -52.09 -14.77 -13.30
CA ASP A 265 -52.26 -15.56 -14.52
C ASP A 265 -53.75 -15.91 -14.66
N LEU A 266 -54.46 -15.15 -15.49
CA LEU A 266 -55.87 -15.37 -15.84
C LEU A 266 -55.92 -16.13 -17.18
N THR A 267 -55.77 -17.45 -17.10
CA THR A 267 -56.22 -18.36 -18.16
C THR A 267 -57.26 -19.29 -17.56
N ASP A 268 -58.54 -18.92 -17.70
CA ASP A 268 -59.64 -19.84 -18.03
C ASP A 268 -60.97 -19.09 -18.16
N ASP A 269 -61.79 -19.63 -19.06
CA ASP A 269 -62.95 -19.05 -19.74
C ASP A 269 -64.00 -18.31 -18.89
N MET A 270 -64.31 -17.07 -19.27
CA MET A 270 -65.62 -16.47 -19.01
C MET A 270 -65.95 -15.37 -20.04
N PRO A 271 -67.11 -15.41 -20.73
CA PRO A 271 -67.52 -14.34 -21.62
C PRO A 271 -68.27 -13.27 -20.80
N LEU A 272 -67.72 -12.07 -20.71
CA LEU A 272 -68.45 -10.92 -20.16
C LEU A 272 -68.67 -9.83 -21.20
N VAL A 273 -69.95 -9.46 -21.23
CA VAL A 273 -70.62 -8.47 -22.03
C VAL A 273 -69.97 -7.10 -21.84
N VAL A 274 -69.53 -6.52 -22.95
CA VAL A 274 -69.11 -5.12 -23.05
C VAL A 274 -70.36 -4.26 -23.13
N SER A 275 -70.68 -3.51 -22.06
CA SER A 275 -71.42 -2.24 -22.09
C SER A 275 -71.32 -1.58 -20.72
N ASP A 276 -71.13 -0.26 -20.74
CA ASP A 276 -71.21 0.69 -19.61
C ASP A 276 -70.00 0.84 -18.69
N LEU A 277 -69.06 1.70 -19.10
CA LEU A 277 -68.37 2.66 -18.22
C LEU A 277 -67.50 3.61 -19.05
N GLN A 278 -68.17 4.46 -19.82
CA GLN A 278 -67.57 5.59 -20.53
C GLN A 278 -68.32 6.88 -20.16
N GLN A 279 -68.40 7.17 -18.86
CA GLN A 279 -68.85 8.46 -18.35
C GLN A 279 -68.18 8.67 -16.98
N ILE A 280 -67.25 9.63 -16.93
CA ILE A 280 -66.81 10.50 -15.82
C ILE A 280 -65.35 10.88 -16.16
N SER A 281 -65.19 11.74 -17.17
CA SER A 281 -63.92 12.44 -17.41
C SER A 281 -64.18 13.81 -18.05
N SER A 282 -64.98 14.65 -17.40
CA SER A 282 -65.12 16.06 -17.78
C SER A 282 -65.82 16.87 -16.69
N SER A 283 -65.03 17.40 -15.74
CA SER A 283 -65.27 18.59 -14.87
C SER A 283 -64.20 18.50 -13.76
N ALA A 284 -63.36 19.46 -13.42
CA ALA A 284 -63.45 20.90 -13.54
C ALA A 284 -62.04 21.53 -13.59
N LYS A 285 -61.92 22.57 -14.42
CA LYS A 285 -60.84 23.57 -14.42
C LYS A 285 -61.38 24.84 -13.75
N ARG A 286 -60.50 25.56 -13.03
CA ARG A 286 -60.65 26.90 -12.39
C ARG A 286 -61.35 26.83 -11.02
N SER A 287 -60.85 27.42 -9.93
CA SER A 287 -60.26 28.76 -9.78
C SER A 287 -59.47 28.86 -8.45
N ALA A 288 -58.47 29.75 -8.39
CA ALA A 288 -57.77 30.20 -7.18
C ALA A 288 -58.72 31.08 -6.30
N PRO A 289 -58.41 31.44 -5.02
CA PRO A 289 -57.21 32.16 -4.57
C PRO A 289 -56.62 31.73 -3.21
N GLY A 290 -55.42 32.25 -2.87
CA GLY A 290 -54.80 32.12 -1.53
C GLY A 290 -55.57 32.85 -0.42
N PRO A 291 -55.21 32.65 0.86
CA PRO A 291 -54.21 33.56 1.45
C PRO A 291 -53.30 32.95 2.55
N SER A 292 -52.31 33.79 2.90
CA SER A 292 -51.47 33.87 4.11
C SER A 292 -51.99 33.23 5.40
N GLY A 293 -51.05 32.73 6.22
CA GLY A 293 -51.27 32.57 7.66
C GLY A 293 -50.21 31.72 8.34
N SER A 294 -49.43 32.35 9.20
CA SER A 294 -48.57 31.75 10.22
C SER A 294 -49.33 30.80 11.14
N ASP A 295 -48.69 29.72 11.62
CA ASP A 295 -48.43 29.53 13.06
C ASP A 295 -47.89 28.14 13.41
N ALA A 296 -47.18 28.14 14.53
CA ALA A 296 -46.37 27.12 15.16
C ALA A 296 -46.93 25.68 15.17
N CYS A 297 -46.10 24.73 14.77
CA CYS A 297 -46.29 23.32 15.09
C CYS A 297 -45.64 22.99 16.43
N VAL A 298 -46.49 22.77 17.43
CA VAL A 298 -46.20 22.11 18.71
C VAL A 298 -46.03 20.61 18.45
N ALA A 299 -44.91 20.05 18.93
CA ALA A 299 -44.68 18.62 18.98
C ALA A 299 -45.52 17.94 20.07
N PRO A 300 -45.78 16.64 19.95
CA PRO A 300 -45.69 15.81 21.14
C PRO A 300 -44.78 14.60 20.95
N ASN A 301 -43.88 14.50 21.94
CA ASN A 301 -43.23 13.28 22.39
C ASN A 301 -44.22 12.11 22.54
N ARG A 302 -43.85 10.93 22.05
CA ARG A 302 -44.21 9.69 22.74
C ARG A 302 -43.11 8.65 22.64
N ASN A 303 -42.72 8.21 23.83
CA ASN A 303 -41.65 7.29 24.14
C ASN A 303 -42.28 5.92 24.49
N VAL A 304 -41.57 4.84 24.15
CA VAL A 304 -41.49 3.55 24.87
C VAL A 304 -42.71 2.61 24.83
N ASN A 305 -42.59 1.42 24.20
CA ASN A 305 -42.21 0.18 24.91
C ASN A 305 -42.05 -1.07 24.01
N ASN A 306 -41.18 -1.97 24.49
CA ASN A 306 -40.80 -3.29 23.98
C ASN A 306 -41.94 -4.34 23.97
N ARG A 307 -41.88 -5.35 23.08
CA ARG A 307 -41.73 -6.79 23.43
C ARG A 307 -41.76 -7.76 22.23
N SER A 308 -40.71 -8.59 22.19
CA SER A 308 -40.52 -9.99 21.77
C SER A 308 -41.66 -10.89 21.22
N ALA A 309 -41.35 -11.63 20.16
CA ALA A 309 -41.44 -13.11 19.94
C ALA A 309 -41.12 -13.34 18.43
N GLY A 310 -40.41 -14.34 17.90
CA GLY A 310 -40.39 -15.79 18.16
C GLY A 310 -40.67 -16.49 16.80
N GLU A 311 -40.01 -17.63 16.52
CA GLU A 311 -40.22 -18.56 15.36
C GLU A 311 -39.43 -18.21 14.07
N SER A 312 -38.42 -18.96 13.60
CA SER A 312 -38.24 -20.39 13.28
C SER A 312 -39.10 -20.89 12.12
N SER A 313 -38.49 -21.05 10.93
CA SER A 313 -38.74 -22.21 10.06
C SER A 313 -37.68 -22.37 8.97
N ALA A 314 -37.28 -23.63 8.80
CA ALA A 314 -36.33 -24.14 7.84
C ALA A 314 -37.05 -24.67 6.59
N THR A 315 -36.52 -24.41 5.38
CA THR A 315 -36.94 -25.18 4.20
C THR A 315 -35.83 -25.32 3.15
N LYS A 316 -35.20 -26.50 3.18
CA LYS A 316 -35.04 -27.47 2.07
C LYS A 316 -34.51 -26.98 0.70
N ARG A 317 -33.23 -27.33 0.47
CA ARG A 317 -32.54 -27.41 -0.84
C ARG A 317 -33.21 -28.43 -1.76
N ARG A 318 -33.37 -28.09 -3.05
CA ARG A 318 -33.48 -29.05 -4.17
C ARG A 318 -32.29 -28.86 -5.12
N ARG A 319 -31.59 -29.97 -5.38
CA ARG A 319 -30.60 -30.16 -6.45
C ARG A 319 -31.34 -30.49 -7.74
N THR A 320 -30.80 -30.02 -8.85
CA THR A 320 -30.95 -30.65 -10.16
C THR A 320 -29.59 -30.56 -10.87
N GLU A 321 -28.99 -31.73 -11.08
CA GLU A 321 -27.91 -31.99 -12.02
C GLU A 321 -28.55 -32.51 -13.32
N ASP A 322 -27.99 -32.10 -14.46
CA ASP A 322 -27.85 -32.83 -15.73
C ASP A 322 -27.38 -31.80 -16.79
N SER A 323 -26.68 -32.09 -17.88
CA SER A 323 -25.62 -33.00 -18.34
C SER A 323 -25.45 -32.68 -19.85
N ILE A 324 -24.33 -33.11 -20.47
CA ILE A 324 -24.10 -33.21 -21.94
C ILE A 324 -23.62 -31.90 -22.62
N ARG A 325 -22.33 -31.69 -22.94
CA ARG A 325 -21.38 -32.36 -23.88
C ARG A 325 -21.67 -32.07 -25.36
N ASN A 326 -20.84 -31.24 -25.98
CA ASN A 326 -20.60 -31.29 -27.43
C ASN A 326 -19.20 -30.74 -27.75
N GLU A 327 -18.29 -31.65 -28.09
CA GLU A 327 -16.99 -31.36 -28.70
C GLU A 327 -17.14 -31.41 -30.22
N LYS A 328 -16.66 -30.38 -30.92
CA LYS A 328 -16.46 -30.45 -32.38
C LYS A 328 -15.12 -29.79 -32.71
N SER A 329 -14.25 -30.61 -33.30
CA SER A 329 -12.90 -30.27 -33.75
C SER A 329 -12.92 -29.28 -34.93
N MET A 330 -12.02 -28.30 -34.93
CA MET A 330 -11.57 -27.61 -36.14
C MET A 330 -10.11 -27.15 -35.99
N GLU A 331 -9.46 -27.08 -37.15
CA GLU A 331 -8.03 -27.10 -37.50
C GLU A 331 -7.15 -25.96 -36.93
N PRO A 332 -5.81 -26.11 -36.91
CA PRO A 332 -4.91 -25.13 -36.31
C PRO A 332 -4.64 -23.96 -37.26
N SER A 333 -5.33 -22.84 -37.03
CA SER A 333 -4.89 -21.54 -37.53
C SER A 333 -3.69 -21.05 -36.70
N THR A 334 -2.63 -20.59 -37.36
CA THR A 334 -1.49 -19.87 -36.77
C THR A 334 -1.90 -18.45 -36.38
N GLU A 335 -2.90 -18.33 -35.52
CA GLU A 335 -3.17 -17.09 -34.77
C GLU A 335 -2.49 -17.22 -33.40
N THR A 336 -1.71 -16.21 -33.02
CA THR A 336 -1.20 -16.08 -31.65
C THR A 336 -2.36 -16.34 -30.67
N PRO A 337 -2.26 -17.36 -29.78
CA PRO A 337 -3.39 -17.77 -28.96
C PRO A 337 -3.87 -16.58 -28.14
N PRO A 338 -5.19 -16.32 -28.08
CA PRO A 338 -5.73 -15.24 -27.28
C PRO A 338 -5.18 -15.37 -25.86
N LEU A 339 -4.57 -14.30 -25.34
CA LEU A 339 -4.16 -14.19 -23.94
C LEU A 339 -5.24 -14.83 -23.08
N SER A 340 -4.89 -15.87 -22.32
CA SER A 340 -5.88 -16.66 -21.57
C SER A 340 -6.78 -15.71 -20.78
N THR A 341 -8.08 -15.97 -20.77
CA THR A 341 -9.10 -15.16 -20.09
C THR A 341 -8.72 -14.83 -18.64
N THR A 342 -7.95 -15.70 -18.00
CA THR A 342 -7.32 -15.50 -16.68
C THR A 342 -6.41 -14.30 -16.60
N THR A 343 -5.49 -14.18 -17.57
CA THR A 343 -4.49 -13.13 -17.61
C THR A 343 -5.19 -11.78 -17.74
N GLN A 344 -6.22 -11.70 -18.58
CA GLN A 344 -7.06 -10.50 -18.73
C GLN A 344 -7.78 -10.12 -17.43
N ARG A 345 -8.32 -11.08 -16.67
CA ARG A 345 -8.99 -10.81 -15.39
C ARG A 345 -8.04 -10.26 -14.33
N LEU A 346 -6.85 -10.82 -14.20
CA LEU A 346 -5.84 -10.31 -13.27
C LEU A 346 -5.35 -8.92 -13.68
N PHE A 347 -5.13 -8.68 -14.98
CA PHE A 347 -4.77 -7.36 -15.50
C PHE A 347 -5.89 -6.33 -15.33
N ALA A 348 -7.17 -6.75 -15.41
CA ALA A 348 -8.29 -5.86 -15.15
C ALA A 348 -8.23 -5.25 -13.73
N ARG A 349 -7.69 -5.98 -12.74
CA ARG A 349 -7.53 -5.47 -11.37
C ARG A 349 -6.53 -4.32 -11.24
N VAL A 350 -5.62 -4.18 -12.20
CA VAL A 350 -4.62 -3.09 -12.27
C VAL A 350 -4.88 -2.10 -13.40
N SER A 351 -5.97 -2.25 -14.16
CA SER A 351 -6.30 -1.42 -15.32
C SER A 351 -6.45 0.08 -15.03
N GLY A 352 -6.76 0.44 -13.77
CA GLY A 352 -6.80 1.83 -13.30
C GLY A 352 -5.47 2.35 -12.70
N THR A 353 -4.44 1.51 -12.58
CA THR A 353 -3.15 1.91 -12.02
C THR A 353 -2.24 2.40 -13.13
N ARG A 354 -1.76 3.64 -13.01
CA ARG A 354 -0.87 4.24 -14.01
C ARG A 354 0.51 3.59 -13.97
N ALA A 355 1.01 3.16 -15.13
CA ALA A 355 2.40 2.75 -15.28
C ALA A 355 3.35 3.96 -15.17
N LEU A 356 4.56 3.74 -14.65
CA LEU A 356 5.60 4.77 -14.66
C LEU A 356 6.08 5.04 -16.08
N ALA A 357 6.19 6.32 -16.43
CA ALA A 357 6.89 6.72 -17.65
C ALA A 357 8.39 6.50 -17.45
N LEU A 358 8.96 5.56 -18.20
CA LEU A 358 10.38 5.26 -18.15
C LEU A 358 11.12 5.93 -19.31
N ASP A 359 12.37 6.28 -19.05
CA ASP A 359 13.31 6.78 -20.04
C ASP A 359 13.55 5.74 -21.15
N SER A 360 13.71 6.19 -22.40
CA SER A 360 13.94 5.29 -23.55
C SER A 360 15.16 4.39 -23.36
N SER A 361 16.21 4.88 -22.69
CA SER A 361 17.41 4.09 -22.39
C SER A 361 17.14 2.88 -21.47
N ILE A 362 16.10 2.94 -20.62
CA ILE A 362 15.68 1.81 -19.79
C ILE A 362 14.88 0.82 -20.64
N LEU A 363 13.96 1.33 -21.47
CA LEU A 363 13.12 0.51 -22.35
C LEU A 363 13.96 -0.25 -23.38
N GLU A 364 14.96 0.40 -23.95
CA GLU A 364 15.95 -0.20 -24.87
C GLU A 364 16.80 -1.29 -24.23
N ARG A 365 16.83 -1.37 -22.89
CA ARG A 365 17.54 -2.38 -22.10
C ARG A 365 16.60 -3.36 -21.39
N SER A 366 15.29 -3.26 -21.59
CA SER A 366 14.28 -4.09 -20.95
C SER A 366 13.99 -5.36 -21.77
N PRO A 367 13.42 -6.42 -21.15
CA PRO A 367 13.02 -7.61 -21.88
C PRO A 367 12.05 -7.26 -23.01
N THR A 368 12.27 -7.86 -24.19
CA THR A 368 11.35 -7.78 -25.33
C THR A 368 10.99 -9.20 -25.77
N PRO A 369 9.90 -9.41 -26.54
CA PRO A 369 9.57 -10.75 -27.06
C PRO A 369 10.74 -11.42 -27.79
N TRP A 370 11.57 -10.63 -28.49
CA TRP A 370 12.73 -11.10 -29.24
C TRP A 370 13.99 -11.27 -28.37
N ARG A 371 14.02 -10.65 -27.18
CA ARG A 371 15.12 -10.70 -26.22
C ARG A 371 14.57 -10.86 -24.80
N PRO A 372 14.01 -12.03 -24.46
CA PRO A 372 13.25 -12.24 -23.23
C PRO A 372 14.11 -12.19 -21.96
N PHE A 373 15.43 -12.34 -22.10
CA PHE A 373 16.40 -12.32 -21.00
C PHE A 373 17.17 -10.99 -20.88
N MET A 374 16.86 -10.00 -21.72
CA MET A 374 17.48 -8.68 -21.61
C MET A 374 17.07 -7.99 -20.31
N GLY A 375 18.00 -7.31 -19.64
CA GLY A 375 17.72 -6.66 -18.36
C GLY A 375 17.86 -7.57 -17.13
N TYR A 376 17.94 -8.89 -17.32
CA TYR A 376 18.12 -9.82 -16.21
C TYR A 376 19.57 -9.83 -15.71
N VAL A 377 19.73 -9.91 -14.40
CA VAL A 377 21.02 -9.91 -13.71
C VAL A 377 21.15 -11.18 -12.90
N SER A 378 22.33 -11.81 -12.93
CA SER A 378 22.57 -13.01 -12.14
C SER A 378 22.54 -12.69 -10.64
N LYS A 379 22.06 -13.66 -9.87
CA LYS A 379 22.00 -13.62 -8.41
C LYS A 379 23.38 -13.30 -7.84
N GLU A 380 24.44 -13.88 -8.38
CA GLU A 380 25.83 -13.67 -7.98
C GLU A 380 26.24 -12.19 -8.05
N ILE A 381 25.84 -11.48 -9.10
CA ILE A 381 26.11 -10.05 -9.25
C ILE A 381 25.35 -9.25 -8.18
N LEU A 382 24.09 -9.61 -7.91
CA LEU A 382 23.31 -8.96 -6.83
C LEU A 382 23.97 -9.18 -5.46
N VAL A 383 24.48 -10.38 -5.19
CA VAL A 383 25.25 -10.67 -3.96
C VAL A 383 26.51 -9.84 -3.90
N ALA A 384 27.29 -9.86 -4.99
CA ALA A 384 28.61 -9.26 -5.05
C ALA A 384 28.57 -7.73 -4.93
N LEU A 385 27.58 -7.09 -5.56
CA LEU A 385 27.47 -5.64 -5.59
C LEU A 385 26.84 -5.06 -4.33
N TYR A 386 25.83 -5.74 -3.78
CA TYR A 386 24.97 -5.17 -2.73
C TYR A 386 25.08 -5.88 -1.39
N GLY A 387 25.95 -6.90 -1.28
CA GLY A 387 26.07 -7.70 -0.06
C GLY A 387 24.78 -8.41 0.31
N ILE A 388 23.88 -8.59 -0.67
CA ILE A 388 22.63 -9.33 -0.53
C ILE A 388 23.02 -10.79 -0.48
N GLU A 389 23.50 -11.28 0.68
CA GLU A 389 23.77 -12.69 0.88
C GLU A 389 22.43 -13.43 0.77
N PRO A 390 22.19 -14.20 -0.30
CA PRO A 390 21.02 -15.03 -0.43
C PRO A 390 21.29 -16.36 0.27
N GLY A 391 22.01 -16.29 1.40
CA GLY A 391 22.68 -17.39 2.10
C GLY A 391 21.75 -18.19 3.00
N ARG A 392 20.51 -17.75 3.18
CA ARG A 392 19.43 -18.73 3.38
C ARG A 392 19.00 -19.13 1.99
N PRO A 393 19.10 -20.41 1.60
CA PRO A 393 18.71 -20.80 0.27
C PRO A 393 17.35 -20.17 0.00
N ILE A 394 17.21 -19.53 -1.16
CA ILE A 394 15.91 -19.23 -1.74
C ILE A 394 15.30 -20.61 -2.11
N ARG A 395 15.15 -21.49 -1.11
CA ARG A 395 14.41 -22.74 -1.14
C ARG A 395 12.98 -22.25 -1.18
N SER A 396 12.38 -22.37 -2.37
CA SER A 396 10.99 -22.08 -2.70
C SER A 396 10.34 -21.10 -1.71
N LEU A 397 10.51 -19.79 -1.96
CA LEU A 397 9.80 -18.68 -1.31
C LEU A 397 8.28 -18.71 -1.56
N ALA A 398 7.72 -19.87 -1.87
CA ALA A 398 6.34 -20.08 -2.22
C ALA A 398 5.37 -19.72 -1.08
N LEU A 399 5.81 -19.92 0.17
CA LEU A 399 5.14 -19.41 1.38
C LEU A 399 5.76 -18.11 1.92
N GLY A 400 6.89 -17.68 1.38
CA GLY A 400 7.65 -16.51 1.84
C GLY A 400 6.90 -15.20 1.67
N VAL A 401 5.95 -15.15 0.75
CA VAL A 401 5.07 -13.98 0.57
C VAL A 401 4.31 -13.66 1.85
N CYS A 402 3.91 -14.69 2.60
CA CYS A 402 3.26 -14.49 3.88
C CYS A 402 4.20 -13.80 4.88
N HIS A 403 5.43 -14.32 4.98
CA HIS A 403 6.44 -13.83 5.91
C HIS A 403 6.93 -12.43 5.54
N HIS A 404 7.19 -12.14 4.26
CA HIS A 404 7.68 -10.83 3.80
C HIS A 404 6.60 -9.75 3.89
N ALA A 405 5.33 -10.06 3.54
CA ALA A 405 4.21 -9.12 3.66
C ALA A 405 3.75 -8.90 5.12
N CYS A 406 3.81 -9.91 5.99
CA CYS A 406 3.51 -9.73 7.42
C CYS A 406 4.61 -8.98 8.16
N ARG A 407 5.87 -9.31 7.87
CA ARG A 407 6.97 -8.93 8.74
C ARG A 407 7.78 -7.74 8.24
N ASN A 408 7.55 -7.25 7.01
CA ASN A 408 8.57 -6.46 6.31
C ASN A 408 9.92 -7.14 6.57
N VAL A 409 10.11 -8.39 6.14
CA VAL A 409 11.49 -8.90 6.07
C VAL A 409 12.15 -8.08 4.97
N GLU A 410 12.57 -6.88 5.37
CA GLU A 410 13.77 -6.23 4.92
C GLU A 410 14.77 -7.37 4.86
N ILE A 411 15.13 -7.77 3.63
CA ILE A 411 16.52 -8.14 3.41
C ILE A 411 17.28 -6.83 3.63
N CYS A 412 17.33 -6.41 4.89
CA CYS A 412 18.29 -5.47 5.37
C CYS A 412 19.59 -6.19 5.06
N CYS A 413 20.53 -5.52 4.41
CA CYS A 413 21.91 -5.96 4.42
C CYS A 413 22.42 -5.82 5.87
N THR A 414 21.85 -6.59 6.80
CA THR A 414 22.33 -6.77 8.16
C THR A 414 23.31 -7.92 8.14
N HIS A 415 24.36 -7.79 7.33
CA HIS A 415 25.64 -8.13 7.91
C HIS A 415 25.90 -7.06 8.95
N GLN A 416 25.74 -7.44 10.21
CA GLN A 416 26.39 -6.74 11.31
C GLN A 416 27.88 -6.74 10.98
N ALA A 417 28.35 -5.71 10.26
CA ALA A 417 29.72 -5.27 10.46
C ALA A 417 29.85 -5.08 11.98
N PRO A 418 30.84 -5.71 12.63
CA PRO A 418 30.99 -5.65 14.08
C PRO A 418 30.90 -4.19 14.49
N ARG A 419 30.03 -3.88 15.45
CA ARG A 419 29.71 -2.53 15.95
C ARG A 419 30.95 -1.63 16.00
N VAL A 420 31.26 -0.94 14.90
CA VAL A 420 32.20 0.17 14.94
C VAL A 420 31.35 1.36 15.38
N ALA A 421 31.67 1.84 16.57
CA ALA A 421 30.97 2.92 17.22
C ALA A 421 30.87 4.16 16.30
N SER A 422 29.69 4.77 16.30
CA SER A 422 29.47 6.19 15.92
C SER A 422 29.89 6.60 14.50
N GLY A 423 29.35 5.94 13.48
CA GLY A 423 29.27 6.49 12.11
C GLY A 423 27.91 7.16 11.85
N PRO A 424 27.81 8.08 10.86
CA PRO A 424 26.58 8.79 10.52
C PRO A 424 25.45 7.78 10.29
N SER A 425 24.27 8.09 10.83
CA SER A 425 23.05 7.27 10.80
C SER A 425 22.95 6.47 9.51
N HIS A 426 22.93 5.14 9.60
CA HIS A 426 22.60 4.23 8.52
C HIS A 426 21.19 4.58 8.00
N GLU A 427 21.11 5.55 7.09
CA GLU A 427 19.90 5.87 6.35
C GLU A 427 19.55 4.68 5.47
N SER A 428 18.62 3.87 5.99
CA SER A 428 17.67 3.04 5.25
C SER A 428 18.29 2.11 4.20
N CYS A 429 18.68 0.89 4.60
CA CYS A 429 18.60 -0.23 3.66
C CYS A 429 17.15 -0.34 3.19
N ARG A 430 16.89 0.02 1.93
CA ARG A 430 15.54 -0.12 1.35
C ARG A 430 15.23 -1.63 1.22
N PRO A 431 14.03 -2.08 1.61
CA PRO A 431 13.64 -3.47 1.43
C PRO A 431 13.63 -3.83 -0.06
N ALA A 432 14.16 -5.02 -0.39
CA ALA A 432 14.07 -5.61 -1.71
C ALA A 432 13.26 -6.92 -1.65
N TRP A 433 12.32 -7.08 -2.57
CA TRP A 433 11.44 -8.24 -2.69
C TRP A 433 11.76 -9.03 -3.95
N TYR A 434 11.89 -10.35 -3.80
CA TYR A 434 12.27 -11.26 -4.87
C TYR A 434 11.12 -12.25 -5.09
N PHE A 435 10.42 -12.11 -6.21
CA PHE A 435 9.33 -13.00 -6.56
C PHE A 435 9.69 -13.95 -7.70
N PRO A 436 9.56 -15.27 -7.49
CA PRO A 436 9.71 -16.23 -8.56
C PRO A 436 8.45 -16.17 -9.46
N THR A 437 8.64 -16.38 -10.76
CA THR A 437 7.61 -16.18 -11.79
C THR A 437 6.58 -17.29 -11.87
N ASP A 438 6.97 -18.49 -11.47
CA ASP A 438 6.18 -19.71 -11.43
C ASP A 438 4.98 -19.61 -10.47
N LEU A 439 5.12 -18.87 -9.38
CA LEU A 439 4.08 -18.66 -8.36
C LEU A 439 3.24 -17.42 -8.58
N HIS A 440 3.77 -16.41 -9.28
CA HIS A 440 3.12 -15.10 -9.36
C HIS A 440 2.90 -14.69 -10.82
N TRP A 441 1.86 -15.27 -11.40
CA TRP A 441 1.50 -15.04 -12.79
C TRP A 441 1.14 -13.58 -13.11
N GLY A 442 0.68 -12.81 -12.12
CA GLY A 442 0.29 -11.41 -12.28
C GLY A 442 1.41 -10.38 -12.13
N LEU A 443 2.67 -10.80 -11.95
CA LEU A 443 3.78 -9.85 -11.79
C LEU A 443 3.97 -8.98 -13.02
N PRO A 444 4.47 -7.74 -12.86
CA PRO A 444 4.79 -6.88 -13.99
C PRO A 444 5.75 -7.56 -14.96
N SER A 445 5.42 -7.53 -16.25
CA SER A 445 6.27 -8.08 -17.30
C SER A 445 7.51 -7.22 -17.58
N SER A 446 7.35 -5.91 -17.37
CA SER A 446 8.35 -4.90 -17.71
C SER A 446 8.55 -3.95 -16.54
N PRO A 447 9.73 -3.31 -16.42
CA PRO A 447 9.96 -2.29 -15.43
C PRO A 447 8.89 -1.19 -15.43
N GLY A 448 8.53 -0.69 -14.24
CA GLY A 448 7.59 0.42 -14.07
C GLY A 448 6.11 0.10 -14.38
N GLN A 449 5.79 -1.12 -14.83
CA GLN A 449 4.41 -1.54 -15.04
C GLN A 449 3.74 -1.93 -13.71
N PRO A 450 2.44 -1.66 -13.52
CA PRO A 450 1.70 -2.20 -12.39
C PRO A 450 1.55 -3.72 -12.54
N GLY A 451 1.24 -4.39 -11.44
CA GLY A 451 1.00 -5.83 -11.45
C GLY A 451 0.30 -6.30 -10.19
N VAL A 452 0.15 -7.61 -10.05
CA VAL A 452 -0.42 -8.23 -8.86
C VAL A 452 0.44 -9.40 -8.40
N PHE A 453 0.39 -9.70 -7.12
CA PHE A 453 0.94 -10.93 -6.58
C PHE A 453 -0.05 -11.55 -5.59
N PHE A 454 0.15 -12.83 -5.33
CA PHE A 454 -0.75 -13.60 -4.48
C PHE A 454 -0.13 -13.78 -3.10
N SER A 455 -0.92 -13.54 -2.08
CA SER A 455 -0.59 -13.79 -0.68
C SER A 455 -1.63 -14.72 -0.09
N THR A 456 -1.28 -15.37 0.99
CA THR A 456 -2.17 -16.23 1.76
C THR A 456 -3.13 -15.49 2.67
N HIS A 457 -2.84 -14.22 2.95
CA HIS A 457 -3.60 -13.40 3.87
C HIS A 457 -3.35 -11.91 3.59
N PRO A 458 -4.22 -11.02 4.10
CA PRO A 458 -4.05 -9.59 3.93
C PRO A 458 -2.84 -9.08 4.71
N PRO A 459 -2.06 -8.12 4.19
CA PRO A 459 -0.93 -7.54 4.91
C PRO A 459 -1.41 -6.95 6.25
N ARG A 460 -0.93 -7.48 7.38
CA ARG A 460 -1.39 -7.10 8.73
C ARG A 460 -0.98 -5.68 9.15
N SER A 461 -0.01 -5.06 8.47
CA SER A 461 0.55 -3.78 8.91
C SER A 461 -0.04 -2.59 8.15
N ARG A 462 -0.37 -1.50 8.88
CA ARG A 462 -0.57 -0.16 8.32
C ARG A 462 0.70 0.45 7.69
N ARG A 463 1.82 -0.31 7.66
CA ARG A 463 3.12 0.11 7.09
C ARG A 463 3.33 -0.36 5.64
N THR A 464 2.26 -0.76 4.95
CA THR A 464 2.28 -1.00 3.50
C THR A 464 2.66 0.24 2.68
N SER A 465 2.72 1.42 3.30
CA SER A 465 3.19 2.67 2.67
C SER A 465 4.70 2.72 2.40
N ARG A 466 5.48 1.71 2.80
CA ARG A 466 6.92 1.68 2.50
C ARG A 466 7.15 1.17 1.08
N PHE A 467 7.91 1.93 0.31
CA PHE A 467 8.40 1.50 -1.00
C PHE A 467 9.44 0.39 -0.84
N PHE A 468 9.40 -0.59 -1.74
CA PHE A 468 10.37 -1.67 -1.82
C PHE A 468 10.86 -1.83 -3.26
N SER A 469 12.10 -2.28 -3.42
CA SER A 469 12.65 -2.65 -4.71
C SER A 469 12.10 -4.00 -5.13
N LEU A 470 11.48 -4.09 -6.30
CA LEU A 470 10.87 -5.31 -6.79
C LEU A 470 11.79 -6.02 -7.79
N PHE A 471 12.03 -7.31 -7.56
CA PHE A 471 12.76 -8.20 -8.45
C PHE A 471 11.88 -9.37 -8.88
N ARG A 472 11.91 -9.68 -10.16
CA ARG A 472 11.18 -10.81 -10.78
C ARG A 472 12.16 -11.86 -11.27
N GLY A 473 11.96 -13.11 -10.89
CA GLY A 473 12.77 -14.23 -11.35
C GLY A 473 12.56 -14.51 -12.85
N SER A 474 13.59 -14.98 -13.53
CA SER A 474 13.48 -15.35 -14.95
C SER A 474 12.54 -16.52 -15.15
N PRO A 475 11.66 -16.49 -16.17
CA PRO A 475 10.79 -17.63 -16.47
C PRO A 475 11.62 -18.84 -16.96
N GLY A 476 11.45 -19.99 -16.30
CA GLY A 476 11.91 -21.31 -16.74
C GLY A 476 13.44 -21.56 -16.68
N ILE A 477 14.22 -20.87 -17.50
CA ILE A 477 15.57 -21.31 -17.92
C ILE A 477 16.67 -20.84 -16.97
N LEU A 478 16.51 -19.66 -16.36
CA LEU A 478 17.55 -19.02 -15.57
C LEU A 478 17.07 -18.75 -14.14
N PRO A 479 16.91 -19.79 -13.29
CA PRO A 479 16.39 -19.65 -11.92
C PRO A 479 17.26 -18.75 -11.03
N THR A 480 18.49 -18.48 -11.45
CA THR A 480 19.43 -17.59 -10.76
C THR A 480 19.37 -16.15 -11.27
N HIS A 481 18.56 -15.83 -12.26
CA HIS A 481 18.53 -14.49 -12.86
C HIS A 481 17.29 -13.72 -12.46
N TRP A 482 17.48 -12.43 -12.18
CA TRP A 482 16.47 -11.53 -11.64
C TRP A 482 16.40 -10.25 -12.45
N LEU A 483 15.19 -9.81 -12.76
CA LEU A 483 14.90 -8.54 -13.41
C LEU A 483 14.46 -7.52 -12.35
N TYR A 484 15.17 -6.40 -12.27
CA TYR A 484 14.73 -5.27 -11.45
C TYR A 484 13.57 -4.55 -12.14
N LEU A 485 12.43 -4.47 -11.47
CA LEU A 485 11.21 -3.87 -12.02
C LEU A 485 11.00 -2.42 -11.60
N GLY A 486 11.70 -1.93 -10.56
CA GLY A 486 11.51 -0.59 -10.01
C GLY A 486 11.19 -0.61 -8.51
N GLU A 487 10.74 0.54 -8.02
CA GLU A 487 10.28 0.71 -6.64
C GLU A 487 8.75 0.70 -6.61
N TYR A 488 8.21 -0.17 -5.76
CA TYR A 488 6.78 -0.44 -5.69
C TYR A 488 6.25 -0.21 -4.28
N THR A 489 4.97 0.07 -4.20
CA THR A 489 4.17 -0.03 -2.98
C THR A 489 3.04 -1.04 -3.18
N VAL A 490 2.56 -1.64 -2.09
CA VAL A 490 1.37 -2.48 -2.14
C VAL A 490 0.15 -1.60 -1.91
N ALA A 491 -0.83 -1.67 -2.80
CA ALA A 491 -2.09 -0.96 -2.61
C ALA A 491 -2.74 -1.38 -1.27
N PRO A 492 -3.36 -0.45 -0.54
CA PRO A 492 -3.92 -0.75 0.78
C PRO A 492 -5.14 -1.68 0.70
N ASP A 493 -5.84 -1.67 -0.43
CA ASP A 493 -6.93 -2.56 -0.72
C ASP A 493 -6.45 -3.88 -1.34
N PHE A 494 -7.17 -4.94 -0.99
CA PHE A 494 -6.90 -6.28 -1.45
C PHE A 494 -8.21 -6.94 -1.85
N ASP A 495 -8.10 -7.82 -2.82
CA ASP A 495 -9.22 -8.64 -3.28
C ASP A 495 -8.94 -10.10 -2.95
N LEU A 496 -9.97 -10.93 -2.92
CA LEU A 496 -9.80 -12.38 -2.85
C LEU A 496 -9.77 -12.96 -4.27
N LEU A 497 -8.96 -14.00 -4.46
CA LEU A 497 -8.92 -14.78 -5.68
C LEU A 497 -10.10 -15.75 -5.65
N SER A 498 -11.05 -15.56 -6.56
CA SER A 498 -12.21 -16.46 -6.64
C SER A 498 -11.78 -17.86 -7.10
N ALA A 499 -12.57 -18.89 -6.75
CA ALA A 499 -12.33 -20.26 -7.23
C ALA A 499 -12.32 -20.37 -8.76
N GLY A 500 -13.08 -19.52 -9.45
CA GLY A 500 -13.08 -19.44 -10.91
C GLY A 500 -11.78 -18.88 -11.49
N GLU A 501 -11.21 -17.84 -10.86
CA GLU A 501 -9.92 -17.28 -11.25
C GLU A 501 -8.75 -18.18 -10.86
N TRP A 502 -8.82 -18.81 -9.70
CA TRP A 502 -7.84 -19.81 -9.28
C TRP A 502 -7.75 -20.93 -10.31
N ARG A 503 -8.87 -21.59 -10.64
CA ARG A 503 -8.90 -22.69 -11.62
C ARG A 503 -8.45 -22.28 -13.02
N SER A 504 -8.53 -21.00 -13.34
CA SER A 504 -8.10 -20.48 -14.64
C SER A 504 -6.60 -20.18 -14.69
N LEU A 505 -5.88 -20.17 -13.55
CA LEU A 505 -4.41 -20.07 -13.54
C LEU A 505 -3.74 -21.26 -14.26
N PRO A 506 -2.53 -21.07 -14.83
CA PRO A 506 -1.75 -22.17 -15.38
C PRO A 506 -1.61 -23.31 -14.37
N SER A 507 -1.71 -24.57 -14.84
CA SER A 507 -1.62 -25.75 -13.97
C SER A 507 -0.32 -25.76 -13.16
N ASP A 508 0.81 -25.41 -13.79
CA ASP A 508 2.11 -25.33 -13.08
C ASP A 508 2.07 -24.33 -11.93
N THR A 509 1.46 -23.16 -12.12
CA THR A 509 1.29 -22.16 -11.05
C THR A 509 0.42 -22.70 -9.93
N ARG A 510 -0.67 -23.39 -10.25
CA ARG A 510 -1.55 -24.00 -9.24
C ARG A 510 -0.83 -25.08 -8.45
N GLU A 511 -0.15 -25.99 -9.12
CA GLU A 511 0.61 -27.08 -8.49
C GLU A 511 1.76 -26.55 -7.63
N ASN A 512 2.46 -25.51 -8.08
CA ASN A 512 3.49 -24.86 -7.27
C ASN A 512 2.92 -24.25 -5.99
N TRP A 513 1.74 -23.62 -6.05
CA TRP A 513 1.05 -23.11 -4.87
C TRP A 513 0.54 -24.22 -3.95
N VAL A 514 -0.01 -25.30 -4.52
CA VAL A 514 -0.46 -26.46 -3.75
C VAL A 514 0.71 -27.10 -3.02
N ASN A 515 1.81 -27.37 -3.71
CA ASN A 515 3.05 -27.91 -3.14
C ASN A 515 3.64 -26.97 -2.06
N ALA A 516 3.61 -25.66 -2.32
CA ALA A 516 4.05 -24.66 -1.35
C ALA A 516 3.27 -24.71 -0.04
N LEU A 517 1.94 -24.82 -0.14
CA LEU A 517 1.02 -24.81 0.99
C LEU A 517 0.95 -26.18 1.70
N SER A 518 1.16 -27.28 0.98
CA SER A 518 1.15 -28.63 1.54
C SER A 518 2.45 -28.97 2.27
N THR A 519 3.59 -28.45 1.78
CA THR A 519 4.89 -28.74 2.38
C THR A 519 5.00 -28.00 3.71
N PRO A 520 5.03 -28.70 4.86
CA PRO A 520 5.23 -28.05 6.15
C PRO A 520 6.58 -27.35 6.09
N ALA A 521 6.57 -26.02 6.28
CA ALA A 521 7.81 -25.25 6.28
C ALA A 521 8.77 -25.93 7.25
N LEU A 522 9.89 -26.45 6.73
CA LEU A 522 10.94 -27.10 7.51
C LEU A 522 11.24 -26.25 8.75
N PRO A 523 11.62 -26.87 9.88
CA PRO A 523 11.90 -26.19 11.14
C PRO A 523 13.19 -25.36 11.04
N SER A 524 13.18 -24.33 10.19
CA SER A 524 14.14 -23.26 10.23
C SER A 524 13.76 -22.36 11.41
N SER A 525 14.77 -21.79 12.07
CA SER A 525 14.75 -20.99 13.30
C SER A 525 13.79 -19.77 13.36
N CYS A 526 12.86 -19.64 12.42
CA CYS A 526 11.78 -18.64 12.37
C CYS A 526 10.40 -19.25 12.75
N VAL A 527 10.42 -20.28 13.61
CA VAL A 527 9.34 -21.26 13.86
C VAL A 527 7.99 -20.66 14.32
N GLY A 528 7.96 -19.53 15.02
CA GLY A 528 6.70 -19.06 15.63
C GLY A 528 5.66 -18.49 14.65
N HIS A 529 6.08 -17.88 13.54
CA HIS A 529 5.20 -17.01 12.74
C HIS A 529 4.85 -17.58 11.35
N ASN A 530 5.73 -18.38 10.75
CA ASN A 530 5.37 -19.15 9.54
C ASN A 530 4.24 -20.13 9.83
N ARG A 531 4.19 -20.64 11.08
CA ARG A 531 3.11 -21.49 11.56
C ARG A 531 1.77 -20.76 11.57
N GLN A 532 1.66 -19.53 12.10
CA GLN A 532 0.40 -18.76 12.06
C GLN A 532 -0.07 -18.44 10.63
N CYS A 533 0.87 -18.10 9.76
CA CYS A 533 0.64 -17.86 8.33
C CYS A 533 0.03 -19.07 7.62
N TRP A 534 0.61 -20.23 7.86
CA TRP A 534 0.19 -21.51 7.29
C TRP A 534 -1.11 -22.01 7.94
N GLU A 535 -1.22 -21.92 9.27
CA GLU A 535 -2.42 -22.28 10.03
C GLU A 535 -3.63 -21.43 9.65
N MET A 536 -3.46 -20.19 9.19
CA MET A 536 -4.56 -19.36 8.69
C MET A 536 -5.14 -19.87 7.36
N VAL A 537 -4.29 -20.30 6.42
CA VAL A 537 -4.71 -20.77 5.08
C VAL A 537 -5.31 -22.15 5.13
N VAL A 538 -4.85 -22.94 6.10
CA VAL A 538 -5.30 -24.31 6.24
C VAL A 538 -6.23 -24.43 7.44
N ALA A 539 -6.70 -23.31 7.99
CA ALA A 539 -7.55 -23.28 9.19
C ALA A 539 -8.81 -24.13 8.99
N LYS A 540 -9.51 -23.92 7.86
CA LYS A 540 -10.76 -24.67 7.59
C LYS A 540 -10.50 -26.10 7.20
N VAL A 541 -9.41 -26.38 6.50
CA VAL A 541 -9.00 -27.76 6.14
C VAL A 541 -8.61 -28.54 7.41
N ILE A 542 -7.84 -27.93 8.31
CA ILE A 542 -7.51 -28.48 9.64
C ILE A 542 -8.79 -28.67 10.44
N GLN A 543 -9.71 -27.70 10.42
CA GLN A 543 -10.98 -27.80 11.14
C GLN A 543 -11.85 -28.95 10.61
N ARG A 544 -11.93 -29.13 9.28
CA ARG A 544 -12.63 -30.26 8.65
C ARG A 544 -12.00 -31.59 9.02
N ARG A 545 -10.67 -31.72 8.92
CA ARG A 545 -9.99 -32.97 9.30
C ARG A 545 -10.12 -33.30 10.79
N LYS A 546 -10.12 -32.27 11.65
CA LYS A 546 -10.44 -32.42 13.08
C LYS A 546 -11.86 -32.94 13.29
N GLN A 547 -12.84 -32.46 12.53
CA GLN A 547 -14.22 -32.98 12.56
C GLN A 547 -14.32 -34.42 12.05
N GLU A 548 -13.49 -34.78 11.07
CA GLU A 548 -13.43 -36.14 10.50
C GLU A 548 -12.58 -37.12 11.35
N ASN A 549 -11.99 -36.66 12.47
CA ASN A 549 -11.13 -37.46 13.36
C ASN A 549 -9.90 -38.08 12.66
N ILE A 550 -9.43 -37.47 11.57
CA ILE A 550 -8.27 -37.94 10.79
C ILE A 550 -7.00 -37.23 11.30
N VAL A 551 -6.14 -37.96 12.02
CA VAL A 551 -4.89 -37.43 12.62
C VAL A 551 -3.72 -37.43 11.61
N LEU A 552 -3.94 -37.04 10.37
CA LEU A 552 -2.89 -37.00 9.35
C LEU A 552 -2.66 -35.58 8.84
N GLY A 553 -1.38 -35.26 8.62
CA GLY A 553 -0.93 -33.97 8.10
C GLY A 553 -1.65 -33.57 6.81
N ILE A 554 -1.76 -32.26 6.57
CA ILE A 554 -2.40 -31.71 5.37
C ILE A 554 -1.71 -32.27 4.14
N THR A 555 -2.49 -32.87 3.25
CA THR A 555 -2.04 -33.39 1.97
C THR A 555 -2.23 -32.33 0.89
N GLU A 556 -1.49 -32.46 -0.22
CA GLU A 556 -1.67 -31.63 -1.41
C GLU A 556 -3.12 -31.63 -1.92
N GLU A 557 -3.78 -32.79 -1.85
CA GLU A 557 -5.16 -32.93 -2.31
C GLU A 557 -6.16 -32.14 -1.46
N ASP A 558 -5.94 -32.02 -0.15
CA ASP A 558 -6.82 -31.19 0.68
C ASP A 558 -6.69 -29.71 0.31
N VAL A 559 -5.45 -29.24 0.08
CA VAL A 559 -5.18 -27.86 -0.32
C VAL A 559 -5.79 -27.59 -1.69
N ARG A 560 -5.56 -28.49 -2.66
CA ARG A 560 -6.12 -28.39 -4.01
C ARG A 560 -7.64 -28.29 -3.96
N LYS A 561 -8.30 -29.19 -3.23
CA LYS A 561 -9.76 -29.20 -3.06
C LYS A 561 -10.28 -27.93 -2.36
N ALA A 562 -9.58 -27.42 -1.36
CA ALA A 562 -9.97 -26.20 -0.65
C ALA A 562 -9.90 -24.95 -1.55
N LEU A 563 -8.84 -24.82 -2.36
CA LEU A 563 -8.69 -23.71 -3.30
C LEU A 563 -9.64 -23.83 -4.50
N ASP A 564 -9.83 -25.04 -5.03
CA ASP A 564 -10.74 -25.29 -6.16
C ASP A 564 -12.22 -25.08 -5.79
N SER A 565 -12.60 -25.35 -4.54
CA SER A 565 -13.94 -25.07 -4.00
C SER A 565 -14.13 -23.61 -3.59
N GLY A 566 -13.04 -22.86 -3.38
CA GLY A 566 -13.07 -21.50 -2.83
C GLY A 566 -13.35 -21.44 -1.32
N GLU A 567 -13.26 -22.57 -0.62
CA GLU A 567 -13.33 -22.61 0.84
C GLU A 567 -12.17 -21.84 1.48
N GLU A 568 -11.01 -21.98 0.84
CA GLU A 568 -9.82 -21.17 1.07
C GLU A 568 -9.54 -20.33 -0.18
N GLN A 569 -9.11 -19.10 0.02
CA GLN A 569 -8.87 -18.14 -1.06
C GLN A 569 -7.54 -17.43 -0.84
N LEU A 570 -6.78 -17.29 -1.93
CA LEU A 570 -5.60 -16.44 -1.92
C LEU A 570 -6.02 -14.97 -1.97
N VAL A 571 -5.26 -14.13 -1.28
CA VAL A 571 -5.38 -12.68 -1.36
C VAL A 571 -4.59 -12.18 -2.55
N VAL A 572 -5.22 -11.35 -3.38
CA VAL A 572 -4.58 -10.69 -4.52
C VAL A 572 -4.21 -9.28 -4.11
N LEU A 573 -2.91 -9.01 -4.11
CA LEU A 573 -2.35 -7.72 -3.74
C LEU A 573 -1.87 -6.98 -4.98
N ARG A 574 -2.25 -5.71 -5.09
CA ARG A 574 -1.88 -4.86 -6.24
C ARG A 574 -0.56 -4.16 -5.98
N LEU A 575 0.32 -4.22 -6.96
CA LEU A 575 1.61 -3.56 -7.00
C LEU A 575 1.47 -2.24 -7.76
N VAL A 576 1.68 -1.14 -7.06
CA VAL A 576 1.65 0.21 -7.62
C VAL A 576 3.09 0.68 -7.79
N PRO A 577 3.53 0.96 -9.03
CA PRO A 577 4.87 1.45 -9.27
C PRO A 577 4.97 2.90 -8.80
N VAL A 578 6.05 3.26 -8.09
CA VAL A 578 6.22 4.58 -7.46
C VAL A 578 7.35 5.36 -8.11
N THR A 579 8.52 4.74 -8.20
CA THR A 579 9.74 5.35 -8.74
C THR A 579 10.57 4.28 -9.42
N PHE A 580 11.50 4.68 -10.28
CA PHE A 580 12.45 3.78 -10.91
C PHE A 580 13.87 4.33 -10.73
N ASN A 581 14.73 3.58 -10.04
CA ASN A 581 16.11 4.01 -9.83
C ASN A 581 16.94 3.71 -11.10
N LYS A 582 16.95 4.66 -12.03
CA LYS A 582 17.65 4.56 -13.33
C LYS A 582 19.14 4.27 -13.14
N ASP A 583 19.82 5.04 -12.29
CA ASP A 583 21.26 4.92 -12.07
C ASP A 583 21.61 3.52 -11.56
N TRP A 584 20.81 3.01 -10.61
CA TRP A 584 20.97 1.68 -10.09
C TRP A 584 20.72 0.58 -11.14
N TYR A 585 19.69 0.73 -11.96
CA TYR A 585 19.43 -0.20 -13.05
C TYR A 585 20.58 -0.22 -14.06
N MET A 586 21.10 0.94 -14.44
CA MET A 586 22.22 1.03 -15.39
C MET A 586 23.51 0.44 -14.83
N GLU A 587 23.78 0.64 -13.54
CA GLU A 587 24.90 0.02 -12.82
C GLU A 587 24.77 -1.52 -12.81
N LEU A 588 23.58 -2.03 -12.54
CA LEU A 588 23.25 -3.45 -12.60
C LEU A 588 23.45 -4.02 -14.01
N GLN A 589 23.02 -3.31 -15.05
CA GLN A 589 23.22 -3.74 -16.44
C GLN A 589 24.70 -3.71 -16.85
N ALA A 590 25.43 -2.67 -16.46
CA ALA A 590 26.86 -2.57 -16.73
C ALA A 590 27.66 -3.68 -16.03
N ALA A 591 27.23 -4.08 -14.83
CA ALA A 591 27.81 -5.21 -14.13
C ALA A 591 27.48 -6.55 -14.81
N ALA A 592 26.24 -6.71 -15.27
CA ALA A 592 25.80 -7.90 -16.01
C ALA A 592 26.50 -8.05 -17.36
N SER A 593 26.78 -6.95 -18.07
CA SER A 593 27.53 -6.96 -19.32
C SER A 593 29.05 -7.05 -19.14
N GLY A 594 29.55 -6.93 -17.90
CA GLY A 594 30.98 -6.88 -17.60
C GLY A 594 31.67 -5.56 -17.98
N GLU A 595 30.91 -4.55 -18.41
CA GLU A 595 31.41 -3.18 -18.65
C GLU A 595 31.96 -2.55 -17.35
N LEU A 596 31.35 -2.90 -16.22
CA LEU A 596 31.72 -2.41 -14.91
C LEU A 596 33.01 -3.09 -14.40
N LYS A 597 34.16 -2.45 -14.61
CA LYS A 597 35.47 -2.97 -14.17
C LYS A 597 35.67 -2.96 -12.64
N LYS A 598 34.99 -2.06 -11.91
CA LYS A 598 35.03 -1.93 -10.45
C LYS A 598 33.67 -1.50 -9.94
N ASN A 599 33.26 -2.00 -8.77
CA ASN A 599 31.99 -1.63 -8.15
C ASN A 599 32.07 -0.19 -7.61
N PRO A 600 31.33 0.78 -8.19
CA PRO A 600 31.41 2.19 -7.83
C PRO A 600 30.88 2.46 -6.41
N ARG A 601 30.09 1.56 -5.85
CA ARG A 601 29.55 1.67 -4.48
C ARG A 601 30.47 1.03 -3.44
N GLN A 602 31.28 0.06 -3.82
CA GLN A 602 32.26 -0.54 -2.92
C GLN A 602 33.34 0.48 -2.50
N ASP A 603 33.83 1.30 -3.42
CA ASP A 603 34.87 2.29 -3.12
C ASP A 603 34.46 3.31 -2.02
N LYS A 604 33.15 3.48 -1.78
CA LYS A 604 32.61 4.35 -0.70
C LYS A 604 32.35 3.62 0.62
N LEU A 605 32.24 2.29 0.60
CA LEU A 605 31.88 1.46 1.76
C LEU A 605 33.08 0.70 2.35
N PHE A 606 34.25 0.82 1.74
CA PHE A 606 35.40 -0.01 2.09
C PHE A 606 36.18 0.52 3.31
N VAL A 607 35.97 -0.14 4.45
CA VAL A 607 36.95 -0.19 5.54
C VAL A 607 38.15 -1.02 5.06
N PRO A 608 39.41 -0.55 5.18
CA PRO A 608 40.59 -1.30 4.76
C PRO A 608 40.66 -2.68 5.44
N GLY A 609 40.61 -3.77 4.67
CA GLY A 609 40.71 -5.15 5.16
C GLY A 609 39.74 -6.15 4.51
N TRP A 610 38.55 -5.72 4.10
CA TRP A 610 37.56 -6.61 3.47
C TRP A 610 37.89 -7.02 2.03
N LYS A 611 38.79 -6.28 1.36
CA LYS A 611 39.04 -6.38 -0.08
C LYS A 611 39.73 -7.69 -0.41
N ALA A 612 40.70 -8.08 0.43
CA ALA A 612 41.41 -9.35 0.33
C ALA A 612 40.46 -10.56 0.50
N THR A 613 39.46 -10.47 1.39
CA THR A 613 38.50 -11.55 1.64
C THR A 613 37.48 -11.68 0.50
N TRP A 614 37.08 -10.56 -0.10
CA TRP A 614 36.15 -10.55 -1.24
C TRP A 614 36.82 -11.02 -2.53
N GLU A 615 38.01 -10.50 -2.86
CA GLU A 615 38.79 -10.95 -4.03
C GLU A 615 39.08 -12.46 -3.93
N ALA A 616 39.43 -12.97 -2.74
CA ALA A 616 39.62 -14.41 -2.51
C ALA A 616 38.34 -15.27 -2.60
N LYS A 617 37.14 -14.69 -2.46
CA LYS A 617 35.85 -15.37 -2.65
C LYS A 617 35.42 -15.37 -4.12
N VAL A 618 35.59 -14.25 -4.81
CA VAL A 618 35.27 -14.11 -6.24
C VAL A 618 36.21 -14.97 -7.08
N ASP A 619 37.50 -15.00 -6.76
CA ASP A 619 38.46 -15.89 -7.45
C ASP A 619 38.17 -17.37 -7.18
N ARG A 620 37.71 -17.73 -5.98
CA ARG A 620 37.24 -19.10 -5.68
C ARG A 620 35.98 -19.49 -6.47
N SER A 621 35.07 -18.55 -6.70
CA SER A 621 33.87 -18.78 -7.52
C SER A 621 34.20 -18.90 -9.01
N ARG A 622 35.19 -18.15 -9.50
CA ARG A 622 35.68 -18.24 -10.89
C ARG A 622 36.49 -19.49 -11.17
N GLN A 623 37.10 -20.10 -10.15
CA GLN A 623 37.94 -21.29 -10.29
C GLN A 623 37.19 -22.63 -10.34
N GLY A 624 35.84 -22.65 -10.36
CA GLY A 624 35.07 -23.83 -10.75
C GLY A 624 35.54 -25.15 -10.13
N ARG A 625 35.65 -25.23 -8.79
CA ARG A 625 35.79 -26.54 -8.13
C ARG A 625 34.41 -27.10 -7.84
N SER A 626 34.10 -28.23 -8.48
CA SER A 626 33.05 -29.15 -8.03
C SER A 626 33.28 -29.44 -6.55
N ILE A 627 32.35 -28.98 -5.70
CA ILE A 627 32.30 -29.40 -4.30
C ILE A 627 31.53 -30.71 -4.31
N GLU A 628 32.26 -31.82 -4.34
CA GLU A 628 31.70 -33.12 -3.97
C GLU A 628 31.34 -33.06 -2.48
N TYR A 629 30.04 -33.10 -2.19
CA TYR A 629 29.57 -33.36 -0.84
C TYR A 629 29.68 -34.87 -0.58
N PRO A 630 30.15 -35.31 0.59
CA PRO A 630 30.05 -36.71 0.96
C PRO A 630 28.57 -37.09 1.05
N ASP A 631 28.20 -38.19 0.41
CA ASP A 631 26.86 -38.78 0.47
C ASP A 631 26.51 -39.13 1.92
N PHE A 632 25.82 -38.22 2.61
CA PHE A 632 25.17 -38.53 3.87
C PHE A 632 23.83 -39.19 3.54
N THR A 633 23.66 -40.44 3.97
CA THR A 633 22.38 -41.11 3.85
C THR A 633 21.36 -40.44 4.78
N LEU A 634 20.08 -40.39 4.35
CA LEU A 634 18.98 -39.78 5.11
C LEU A 634 18.87 -40.31 6.56
N GLN A 635 19.36 -41.54 6.76
CA GLN A 635 19.37 -42.26 8.03
C GLN A 635 20.45 -41.73 9.00
N GLU A 636 21.61 -41.31 8.50
CA GLU A 636 22.68 -40.73 9.32
C GLU A 636 22.30 -39.33 9.83
N ALA A 637 21.61 -38.54 9.01
CA ALA A 637 21.09 -37.22 9.41
C ALA A 637 20.01 -37.33 10.51
N TYR A 638 19.18 -38.38 10.46
CA TYR A 638 18.15 -38.68 11.46
C TYR A 638 18.77 -39.13 12.80
N THR A 639 19.83 -39.95 12.74
CA THR A 639 20.46 -40.50 13.94
C THR A 639 21.22 -39.43 14.74
N CYS A 640 21.82 -38.46 14.05
CA CYS A 640 22.58 -37.37 14.67
C CYS A 640 21.66 -36.37 15.41
N THR A 641 20.48 -36.10 14.87
CA THR A 641 19.49 -35.18 15.48
C THR A 641 18.70 -35.82 16.62
N TYR A 642 18.47 -37.14 16.58
CA TYR A 642 17.76 -37.85 17.64
C TYR A 642 18.62 -38.02 18.91
N LYS A 643 19.92 -38.31 18.77
CA LYS A 643 20.83 -38.48 19.92
C LYS A 643 21.09 -37.19 20.70
N GLN A 644 21.04 -36.02 20.05
CA GLN A 644 21.18 -34.73 20.73
C GLN A 644 19.93 -34.33 21.55
N ARG A 645 18.75 -34.93 21.29
CA ARG A 645 17.51 -34.63 22.03
C ARG A 645 17.35 -35.42 23.34
N LEU A 646 18.07 -36.54 23.50
CA LEU A 646 17.97 -37.38 24.70
C LEU A 646 18.97 -36.99 25.81
N ALA A 647 19.80 -35.97 25.59
CA ALA A 647 20.90 -35.60 26.50
C ALA A 647 20.73 -34.24 27.19
N VAL A 648 19.49 -33.76 27.38
CA VAL A 648 19.23 -32.55 28.19
C VAL A 648 18.48 -32.96 29.46
N PRO A 649 19.08 -32.78 30.66
CA PRO A 649 18.38 -33.02 31.91
C PRO A 649 17.29 -31.95 32.13
N HIS A 650 16.11 -32.41 32.53
CA HIS A 650 15.00 -31.57 32.98
C HIS A 650 15.38 -30.92 34.31
N ASP A 651 15.42 -29.59 34.34
CA ASP A 651 15.46 -28.80 35.58
C ASP A 651 14.01 -28.42 35.93
N GLU A 652 13.49 -29.04 37.00
CA GLU A 652 12.19 -28.77 37.59
C GLU A 652 12.36 -27.70 38.68
N SER A 653 12.09 -26.44 38.38
CA SER A 653 11.67 -25.48 39.40
C SER A 653 11.04 -24.24 38.78
N CYS A 654 9.72 -24.09 38.91
CA CYS A 654 9.06 -22.80 39.11
C CYS A 654 7.57 -23.05 39.39
N GLU A 655 7.27 -23.39 40.65
CA GLU A 655 5.95 -23.20 41.23
C GLU A 655 5.83 -21.79 41.83
N SER A 656 4.63 -21.23 41.67
CA SER A 656 3.91 -20.31 42.56
C SER A 656 4.55 -18.97 42.97
N SER A 657 3.89 -17.88 42.59
CA SER A 657 3.25 -16.98 43.56
C SER A 657 2.32 -15.99 42.85
N SER A 658 1.02 -16.20 43.06
CA SER A 658 -0.04 -15.21 42.94
C SER A 658 0.08 -14.19 44.07
N GLU A 659 -0.04 -12.89 43.79
CA GLU A 659 -0.50 -11.93 44.78
C GLU A 659 -1.14 -10.68 44.14
N GLU A 660 -2.27 -10.32 44.71
CA GLU A 660 -3.12 -9.17 44.43
C GLU A 660 -2.49 -7.84 44.87
N SER A 661 -2.75 -6.77 44.13
CA SER A 661 -3.06 -5.41 44.62
C SER A 661 -3.23 -4.53 43.37
N GLY A 662 -4.20 -3.64 43.24
CA GLY A 662 -4.94 -2.88 44.24
C GLY A 662 -4.49 -1.43 44.18
N TYR A 663 -5.37 -0.56 43.66
CA TYR A 663 -5.38 0.92 43.75
C TYR A 663 -4.47 1.78 42.88
N GLY A 664 -5.08 2.86 42.35
CA GLY A 664 -4.37 4.14 42.16
C GLY A 664 -4.74 4.98 40.95
N SER A 665 -5.96 5.54 40.93
CA SER A 665 -6.32 6.68 40.08
C SER A 665 -5.60 7.95 40.58
N GLN A 666 -4.99 8.73 39.69
CA GLN A 666 -4.89 10.20 39.80
C GLN A 666 -4.42 10.84 38.48
N ASP A 667 -5.19 11.84 38.05
CA ASP A 667 -4.90 12.82 36.99
C ASP A 667 -3.61 13.61 37.24
N PRO A 668 -3.11 14.33 36.22
CA PRO A 668 -2.54 15.65 36.48
C PRO A 668 -3.12 16.76 35.60
N LYS A 669 -3.20 17.93 36.23
CA LYS A 669 -3.25 19.26 35.62
C LYS A 669 -2.05 19.52 34.70
#